data_AF-C7R5I7-F1
#
_entry.id   AF-C7R5I7-F1
#
_cell.length_a   1.000
_cell.length_b   1.000
_cell.length_c   1.000
_cell.angle_alpha   90.00
_cell.angle_beta   90.00
_cell.angle_gamma   90.00
#
_symmetry.space_group_name_H-M   'P 1'
#
loop_
_entity.id
_entity.type
_entity.pdbx_description
1 polymer ?
#
loop_
_entity_poly.entity_id
_entity_poly.type
_entity_poly.pdbx_seq_one_letter_code
_entity_poly.pdbx_strand_id
1 'polypeptide(L)'
;MHTNRASSPTRLAGLFALLIALVATLTLVPITTSQATSFDRGYPKMGSQSEAQAGFYVKSHRSIIRTTLFPVQTKKGAKSDLFAYCVELSVGAYYGIDLNVDGWSKFPGQNNFAKDDLVKEKAAWIAYNSYPNKPLDELIAKTGLSGLTAEEAITATQAAIWTLTDGAPASSNFEYNGFILSNNKAPSRDQKHRVDSLFSYLLGEANTGRPEVLEPNLSVTVGNAEGNAGNRVGPIAITASEDTVTVVTDSPYPLVDADGNAVDLNAVPGNAVLYVDVPADAQPGSANVSVELTGSKFTGQLITGKYKRTQTLIISDSEKVTEAATGVVTWGAGPSLATSASNEETGGKFVDGLGPATIVDVVSYTGLTSGQEYTVTGELMVRDNGEAISTGITASQTFTPDAADGSVTVTFDITDADLAGKTVVAFEVVTQGKNVVATHEDILDENQTVYSPLVETDAYDLTDSDQILSVEGGTLRDRIEYSGVQTGQTYIVRGEVMDKDTGESTGITGETAFQAGAESGVVDVDFEIPADHAGKTLVVFERLYVVTGDAGNTTEELIAVHEDINEERQTVTVTGEVPEETPTPEEPETPGKDVDLPETPEPEQPGGETPEPEQPGEETPAPEQPGEETPAPEEGVGGEIVDNPGLVITDDDVQGEVVDNPANDQDTVAGPELADTGFNLTSTVVIAALVLLLLGGGLVAYQRFSRRELQGAEAASTEAESE
;
A
#
# COMPACT_ATOMS: atom_id res chain seq x y z
N MET A 1 39.32 -6.84 60.11
CA MET A 1 40.30 -6.22 59.19
C MET A 1 39.62 -6.07 57.85
N HIS A 2 39.86 -4.97 57.12
CA HIS A 2 39.13 -4.71 55.88
C HIS A 2 39.55 -5.64 54.75
N THR A 3 38.57 -6.15 54.03
CA THR A 3 38.71 -6.90 52.78
C THR A 3 38.39 -5.99 51.60
N ASN A 4 39.25 -6.00 50.57
CA ASN A 4 38.87 -5.46 49.27
C ASN A 4 37.83 -6.39 48.63
N ARG A 5 36.79 -5.84 48.00
CA ARG A 5 35.84 -6.60 47.19
C ARG A 5 35.94 -6.11 45.75
N ALA A 6 36.14 -7.03 44.82
CA ALA A 6 36.25 -6.74 43.40
C ALA A 6 34.88 -6.50 42.75
N SER A 7 34.91 -6.05 41.50
CA SER A 7 33.76 -5.63 40.67
C SER A 7 32.84 -6.77 40.23
N SER A 8 31.54 -6.49 40.16
CA SER A 8 30.58 -7.24 39.33
C SER A 8 30.42 -6.56 37.96
N PRO A 9 30.36 -7.31 36.85
CA PRO A 9 29.94 -6.75 35.57
C PRO A 9 28.40 -6.77 35.45
N THR A 10 27.78 -5.61 35.24
CA THR A 10 26.37 -5.53 34.84
C THR A 10 26.24 -5.59 33.32
N ARG A 11 25.26 -6.37 32.84
CA ARG A 11 24.98 -6.60 31.41
C ARG A 11 24.84 -5.28 30.63
N LEU A 12 25.53 -5.16 29.49
CA LEU A 12 25.17 -4.17 28.47
C LEU A 12 23.97 -4.72 27.68
N ALA A 13 22.78 -4.20 27.94
CA ALA A 13 21.70 -4.23 26.97
C ALA A 13 21.93 -3.08 25.98
N GLY A 14 22.13 -3.40 24.70
CA GLY A 14 22.41 -2.41 23.66
C GLY A 14 21.16 -1.67 23.23
N LEU A 15 20.74 -0.63 23.96
CA LEU A 15 19.72 0.30 23.46
C LEU A 15 20.29 1.07 22.25
N PHE A 16 19.90 0.64 21.05
CA PHE A 16 19.95 1.50 19.87
C PHE A 16 18.92 2.62 20.03
N ALA A 17 19.32 3.71 20.69
CA ALA A 17 18.52 4.91 20.79
C ALA A 17 18.46 5.61 19.42
N LEU A 18 17.50 5.20 18.59
CA LEU A 18 17.25 5.76 17.26
C LEU A 18 16.72 7.20 17.37
N LEU A 19 17.63 8.16 17.49
CA LEU A 19 17.32 9.57 17.73
C LEU A 19 16.82 10.27 16.45
N ILE A 20 15.61 9.92 16.00
CA ILE A 20 14.95 10.63 14.89
C ILE A 20 14.63 12.06 15.35
N ALA A 21 15.41 13.02 14.88
CA ALA A 21 15.19 14.44 15.11
C ALA A 21 14.03 14.94 14.23
N LEU A 22 12.79 14.67 14.64
CA LEU A 22 11.57 15.14 13.97
C LEU A 22 11.42 16.66 14.12
N VAL A 23 12.12 17.43 13.26
CA VAL A 23 12.02 18.88 13.21
C VAL A 23 10.83 19.26 12.33
N ALA A 24 9.64 19.25 12.93
CA ALA A 24 8.37 19.64 12.28
C ALA A 24 8.36 21.13 11.90
N THR A 25 9.02 21.48 10.79
CA THR A 25 8.97 22.83 10.21
C THR A 25 7.67 23.00 9.44
N LEU A 26 6.64 23.52 10.11
CA LEU A 26 5.41 23.97 9.45
C LEU A 26 5.73 25.15 8.51
N THR A 27 6.17 24.86 7.29
CA THR A 27 6.47 25.85 6.27
C THR A 27 5.18 26.43 5.71
N LEU A 28 4.65 27.41 6.42
CA LEU A 28 3.73 28.42 5.88
C LEU A 28 4.43 29.12 4.72
N VAL A 29 4.31 28.55 3.52
CA VAL A 29 4.69 29.19 2.26
C VAL A 29 3.99 30.55 2.24
N PRO A 30 4.73 31.67 2.13
CA PRO A 30 4.13 32.98 2.28
C PRO A 30 3.11 33.21 1.16
N ILE A 31 1.86 33.46 1.53
CA ILE A 31 0.81 33.86 0.58
C ILE A 31 1.33 35.09 -0.18
N THR A 32 1.61 34.91 -1.47
CA THR A 32 2.04 35.96 -2.40
C THR A 32 0.84 36.86 -2.71
N THR A 33 0.45 37.67 -1.73
CA THR A 33 -0.64 38.64 -1.82
C THR A 33 -0.43 39.51 -3.05
N SER A 34 -1.33 39.43 -4.04
CA SER A 34 -0.97 39.77 -5.42
C SER A 34 -0.59 41.25 -5.60
N GLN A 35 0.33 41.50 -6.53
CA GLN A 35 0.62 42.89 -6.92
C GLN A 35 -0.56 43.43 -7.73
N ALA A 36 -1.35 44.29 -7.09
CA ALA A 36 -2.51 44.98 -7.67
C ALA A 36 -2.26 45.39 -9.13
N THR A 37 -3.02 44.80 -10.04
CA THR A 37 -2.57 44.58 -11.42
C THR A 37 -2.63 45.84 -12.27
N SER A 38 -1.50 46.54 -12.32
CA SER A 38 -1.37 47.83 -12.99
C SER A 38 -1.36 47.71 -14.51
N PHE A 39 -2.44 48.15 -15.15
CA PHE A 39 -2.50 48.44 -16.58
C PHE A 39 -1.54 49.58 -16.97
N ASP A 40 -1.16 49.65 -18.25
CA ASP A 40 -0.36 50.76 -18.80
C ASP A 40 -0.99 52.12 -18.47
N ARG A 41 -0.15 53.15 -18.25
CA ARG A 41 -0.64 54.48 -17.88
C ARG A 41 -1.53 55.08 -18.98
N GLY A 42 -2.84 55.07 -18.76
CA GLY A 42 -3.87 55.54 -19.69
C GLY A 42 -4.69 54.43 -20.35
N TYR A 43 -4.55 53.20 -19.86
CA TYR A 43 -5.29 52.00 -20.24
C TYR A 43 -6.04 51.43 -19.01
N PRO A 44 -7.00 50.48 -19.17
CA PRO A 44 -7.48 49.88 -20.43
C PRO A 44 -8.29 50.87 -21.29
N LYS A 45 -8.42 50.55 -22.58
CA LYS A 45 -9.21 51.32 -23.56
C LYS A 45 -10.08 50.42 -24.42
N MET A 46 -11.25 50.91 -24.82
CA MET A 46 -12.04 50.23 -25.86
C MET A 46 -11.26 50.29 -27.18
N GLY A 47 -11.08 49.15 -27.84
CA GLY A 47 -10.37 49.05 -29.12
C GLY A 47 -11.12 49.74 -30.28
N SER A 48 -10.68 49.50 -31.50
CA SER A 48 -11.35 49.97 -32.70
C SER A 48 -12.55 49.09 -33.09
N GLN A 49 -13.53 49.65 -33.79
CA GLN A 49 -14.64 48.87 -34.36
C GLN A 49 -14.16 47.79 -35.37
N SER A 50 -12.97 47.98 -35.94
CA SER A 50 -12.30 47.01 -36.84
C SER A 50 -11.65 45.82 -36.11
N GLU A 51 -11.41 45.92 -34.79
CA GLU A 51 -10.96 44.79 -33.96
C GLU A 51 -12.13 43.99 -33.37
N ALA A 52 -13.38 44.48 -33.51
CA ALA A 52 -14.55 43.89 -32.86
C ALA A 52 -15.06 42.66 -33.62
N GLN A 53 -15.14 41.52 -32.94
CA GLN A 53 -15.54 40.27 -33.57
C GLN A 53 -17.07 40.23 -33.71
N ALA A 54 -17.54 39.85 -34.89
CA ALA A 54 -18.96 39.81 -35.22
C ALA A 54 -19.60 38.50 -34.75
N GLY A 55 -20.81 38.59 -34.21
CA GLY A 55 -21.79 37.54 -34.34
C GLY A 55 -22.92 37.99 -35.27
N PHE A 56 -23.91 37.12 -35.45
CA PHE A 56 -25.11 37.39 -36.24
C PHE A 56 -26.08 38.37 -35.54
N TYR A 57 -27.14 38.71 -36.26
CA TYR A 57 -28.19 39.60 -35.76
C TYR A 57 -29.30 38.79 -35.08
N VAL A 58 -29.38 38.87 -33.76
CA VAL A 58 -30.45 38.23 -32.98
C VAL A 58 -31.75 39.01 -33.07
N LYS A 59 -32.88 38.31 -32.99
CA LYS A 59 -34.22 38.86 -32.98
C LYS A 59 -34.75 38.87 -31.55
N SER A 60 -35.33 39.99 -31.17
CA SER A 60 -36.22 40.14 -30.00
C SER A 60 -37.49 40.86 -30.45
N HIS A 61 -38.59 40.68 -29.72
CA HIS A 61 -39.92 41.28 -29.85
C HIS A 61 -40.14 42.35 -30.96
N ARG A 62 -39.39 43.46 -30.96
CA ARG A 62 -39.46 44.54 -31.97
C ARG A 62 -38.10 45.03 -32.48
N SER A 63 -37.03 44.27 -32.22
CA SER A 63 -35.65 44.70 -32.43
C SER A 63 -34.82 43.60 -33.08
N ILE A 64 -34.01 43.97 -34.07
CA ILE A 64 -32.98 43.12 -34.68
C ILE A 64 -31.63 43.70 -34.27
N ILE A 65 -30.85 42.96 -33.50
CA ILE A 65 -29.71 43.49 -32.74
C ILE A 65 -28.47 42.68 -33.08
N ARG A 66 -27.39 43.36 -33.47
CA ARG A 66 -26.11 42.72 -33.79
C ARG A 66 -25.43 42.24 -32.52
N THR A 67 -25.09 40.96 -32.44
CA THR A 67 -24.18 40.45 -31.41
C THR A 67 -22.74 40.80 -31.77
N THR A 68 -21.93 41.14 -30.79
CA THR A 68 -20.53 41.57 -31.01
C THR A 68 -19.74 41.29 -29.76
N LEU A 69 -18.56 40.70 -29.95
CA LEU A 69 -17.57 40.49 -28.91
C LEU A 69 -16.60 41.66 -28.98
N PHE A 70 -16.55 42.45 -27.90
CA PHE A 70 -15.93 43.76 -27.90
C PHE A 70 -14.43 43.69 -27.61
N PRO A 71 -13.60 44.41 -28.38
CA PRO A 71 -12.16 44.39 -28.25
C PRO A 71 -11.73 45.45 -27.21
N VAL A 72 -10.90 45.07 -26.24
CA VAL A 72 -10.28 46.00 -25.28
C VAL A 72 -8.76 45.86 -25.35
N GLN A 73 -8.06 46.98 -25.23
CA GLN A 73 -6.60 47.07 -25.25
C GLN A 73 -6.11 47.33 -23.82
N THR A 74 -5.10 46.62 -23.34
CA THR A 74 -4.46 46.87 -22.04
C THR A 74 -3.17 47.68 -22.11
N LYS A 75 -2.50 47.66 -23.27
CA LYS A 75 -1.12 48.17 -23.48
C LYS A 75 -1.04 49.08 -24.70
N LYS A 76 -0.11 50.04 -24.70
CA LYS A 76 -0.07 51.07 -25.76
C LYS A 76 0.44 50.56 -27.11
N GLY A 77 -0.44 50.57 -28.12
CA GLY A 77 -0.08 50.23 -29.50
C GLY A 77 -0.07 48.73 -29.80
N ALA A 78 -0.50 47.91 -28.84
CA ALA A 78 -0.86 46.52 -29.08
C ALA A 78 -2.17 46.43 -29.90
N LYS A 79 -2.43 45.24 -30.46
CA LYS A 79 -3.81 44.83 -30.78
C LYS A 79 -4.59 44.64 -29.47
N SER A 80 -5.91 44.64 -29.54
CA SER A 80 -6.73 44.15 -28.42
C SER A 80 -6.34 42.75 -27.96
N ASP A 81 -6.20 42.65 -26.63
CA ASP A 81 -5.71 41.53 -25.84
C ASP A 81 -6.67 41.14 -24.70
N LEU A 82 -7.84 41.79 -24.65
CA LEU A 82 -9.02 41.40 -23.88
C LEU A 82 -10.24 41.36 -24.82
N PHE A 83 -11.14 40.40 -24.61
CA PHE A 83 -12.42 40.32 -25.33
C PHE A 83 -13.62 40.14 -24.38
N ALA A 84 -14.67 40.92 -24.57
CA ALA A 84 -15.77 41.05 -23.61
C ALA A 84 -17.17 41.13 -24.25
N TYR A 85 -18.19 40.58 -23.58
CA TYR A 85 -19.59 40.61 -24.01
C TYR A 85 -20.39 41.69 -23.28
N CYS A 86 -21.46 42.20 -23.90
CA CYS A 86 -22.33 43.20 -23.27
C CYS A 86 -23.21 42.61 -22.17
N VAL A 87 -23.20 43.22 -20.98
CA VAL A 87 -24.16 42.94 -19.88
C VAL A 87 -25.26 44.01 -19.75
N GLU A 88 -25.35 44.92 -20.72
CA GLU A 88 -26.45 45.90 -20.85
C GLU A 88 -26.91 45.99 -22.30
N LEU A 89 -28.16 45.67 -22.61
CA LEU A 89 -28.69 45.76 -23.98
C LEU A 89 -29.05 47.20 -24.39
N SER A 90 -29.51 48.00 -23.43
CA SER A 90 -30.09 49.33 -23.66
C SER A 90 -29.09 50.49 -23.70
N VAL A 91 -27.80 50.22 -23.45
CA VAL A 91 -26.73 51.22 -23.42
C VAL A 91 -25.78 51.01 -24.60
N GLY A 92 -25.46 52.05 -25.35
CA GLY A 92 -24.56 51.95 -26.51
C GLY A 92 -23.07 51.98 -26.15
N ALA A 93 -22.28 51.12 -26.79
CA ALA A 93 -20.82 51.12 -26.68
C ALA A 93 -20.18 52.33 -27.39
N TYR A 94 -19.09 52.85 -26.83
CA TYR A 94 -18.21 53.82 -27.49
C TYR A 94 -16.80 53.26 -27.63
N TYR A 95 -16.28 53.25 -28.87
CA TYR A 95 -14.91 52.82 -29.19
C TYR A 95 -13.86 53.91 -28.86
N GLY A 96 -12.62 53.51 -28.59
CA GLY A 96 -11.49 54.42 -28.34
C GLY A 96 -11.48 55.18 -27.01
N ILE A 97 -12.42 54.91 -26.09
CA ILE A 97 -12.52 55.60 -24.80
C ILE A 97 -11.66 54.96 -23.70
N ASP A 98 -11.39 55.72 -22.64
CA ASP A 98 -10.80 55.22 -21.40
C ASP A 98 -11.78 54.35 -20.61
N LEU A 99 -11.29 53.21 -20.12
CA LEU A 99 -12.05 52.24 -19.35
C LEU A 99 -11.46 52.03 -17.94
N ASN A 100 -12.24 51.37 -17.11
CA ASN A 100 -11.76 50.62 -15.95
C ASN A 100 -12.03 49.13 -16.19
N VAL A 101 -11.27 48.29 -15.51
CA VAL A 101 -11.69 46.93 -15.16
C VAL A 101 -12.02 46.97 -13.67
N ASP A 102 -13.21 46.49 -13.31
CA ASP A 102 -13.83 46.64 -12.00
C ASP A 102 -14.62 45.37 -11.64
N GLY A 103 -14.77 45.10 -10.35
CA GLY A 103 -15.69 44.07 -9.87
C GLY A 103 -17.18 44.43 -9.98
N TRP A 104 -18.07 43.44 -9.83
CA TRP A 104 -19.52 43.51 -10.00
C TRP A 104 -20.18 44.61 -9.15
N SER A 105 -19.61 44.92 -7.98
CA SER A 105 -20.03 46.03 -7.11
C SER A 105 -19.96 47.43 -7.76
N LYS A 106 -19.30 47.58 -8.92
CA LYS A 106 -19.23 48.83 -9.70
C LYS A 106 -20.21 48.86 -10.88
N PHE A 107 -21.04 47.83 -11.07
CA PHE A 107 -22.00 47.77 -12.16
C PHE A 107 -22.92 49.01 -12.17
N PRO A 108 -22.89 49.86 -13.21
CA PRO A 108 -23.60 51.13 -13.22
C PRO A 108 -25.01 51.03 -13.83
N GLY A 109 -25.49 49.83 -14.14
CA GLY A 109 -26.79 49.55 -14.76
C GLY A 109 -27.94 49.39 -13.76
N GLN A 110 -29.13 49.11 -14.29
CA GLN A 110 -30.38 48.89 -13.51
C GLN A 110 -31.22 47.72 -14.06
N ASN A 111 -30.62 46.87 -14.90
CA ASN A 111 -31.22 45.65 -15.41
C ASN A 111 -31.12 44.52 -14.34
N ASN A 112 -31.20 43.24 -14.71
CA ASN A 112 -31.25 42.15 -13.74
C ASN A 112 -29.88 41.90 -13.07
N PHE A 113 -28.77 42.14 -13.78
CA PHE A 113 -27.40 42.03 -13.25
C PHE A 113 -27.15 42.94 -12.03
N ALA A 114 -27.89 44.06 -11.91
CA ALA A 114 -27.81 44.93 -10.74
C ALA A 114 -28.52 44.38 -9.48
N LYS A 115 -29.39 43.37 -9.61
CA LYS A 115 -30.44 43.04 -8.62
C LYS A 115 -30.37 41.64 -8.05
N ASP A 116 -29.77 40.72 -8.79
CA ASP A 116 -29.77 39.28 -8.51
C ASP A 116 -28.34 38.76 -8.65
N ASP A 117 -27.81 38.17 -7.58
CA ASP A 117 -26.44 37.64 -7.55
C ASP A 117 -26.29 36.40 -8.44
N LEU A 118 -27.32 35.55 -8.53
CA LEU A 118 -27.31 34.38 -9.42
C LEU A 118 -27.29 34.79 -10.90
N VAL A 119 -27.89 35.94 -11.25
CA VAL A 119 -27.77 36.51 -12.62
C VAL A 119 -26.33 36.95 -12.91
N LYS A 120 -25.59 37.46 -11.92
CA LYS A 120 -24.16 37.82 -12.08
C LYS A 120 -23.32 36.56 -12.27
N GLU A 121 -23.50 35.58 -11.38
CA GLU A 121 -22.77 34.32 -11.40
C GLU A 121 -23.03 33.53 -12.68
N LYS A 122 -24.28 33.45 -13.14
CA LYS A 122 -24.62 32.76 -14.40
C LYS A 122 -24.14 33.51 -15.65
N ALA A 123 -24.07 34.84 -15.61
CA ALA A 123 -23.46 35.62 -16.70
C ALA A 123 -21.92 35.47 -16.74
N ALA A 124 -21.27 35.43 -15.58
CA ALA A 124 -19.83 35.16 -15.45
C ALA A 124 -19.49 33.71 -15.87
N TRP A 125 -20.33 32.73 -15.50
CA TRP A 125 -20.22 31.37 -15.99
C TRP A 125 -20.32 31.30 -17.53
N ILE A 126 -21.24 32.04 -18.16
CA ILE A 126 -21.33 32.08 -19.63
C ILE A 126 -20.10 32.75 -20.27
N ALA A 127 -19.57 33.81 -19.66
CA ALA A 127 -18.35 34.47 -20.14
C ALA A 127 -17.11 33.55 -20.01
N TYR A 128 -17.09 32.69 -18.99
CA TYR A 128 -16.04 31.72 -18.73
C TYR A 128 -16.15 30.46 -19.60
N ASN A 129 -17.32 29.82 -19.65
CA ASN A 129 -17.61 28.57 -20.38
C ASN A 129 -18.05 28.81 -21.84
N SER A 130 -17.46 29.80 -22.50
CA SER A 130 -17.74 30.09 -23.91
C SER A 130 -16.59 30.82 -24.62
N TYR A 131 -16.78 31.06 -25.91
CA TYR A 131 -15.77 31.63 -26.81
C TYR A 131 -15.52 33.12 -26.48
N PRO A 132 -14.26 33.60 -26.40
CA PRO A 132 -13.03 32.88 -26.73
C PRO A 132 -12.37 32.12 -25.57
N ASN A 133 -12.81 32.32 -24.31
CA ASN A 133 -12.10 31.78 -23.15
C ASN A 133 -11.96 30.25 -23.18
N LYS A 134 -13.04 29.57 -23.59
CA LYS A 134 -12.97 28.20 -24.10
C LYS A 134 -12.85 28.25 -25.63
N PRO A 135 -11.85 27.61 -26.25
CA PRO A 135 -11.71 27.58 -27.69
C PRO A 135 -12.80 26.72 -28.34
N LEU A 136 -12.97 26.84 -29.66
CA LEU A 136 -14.10 26.24 -30.37
C LEU A 136 -14.09 24.71 -30.36
N ASP A 137 -12.91 24.09 -30.33
CA ASP A 137 -12.72 22.65 -30.20
C ASP A 137 -13.12 22.11 -28.83
N GLU A 138 -12.75 22.79 -27.72
CA GLU A 138 -13.25 22.45 -26.37
C GLU A 138 -14.78 22.54 -26.32
N LEU A 139 -15.36 23.61 -26.87
CA LEU A 139 -16.81 23.79 -26.93
C LEU A 139 -17.51 22.73 -27.81
N ILE A 140 -16.92 22.36 -28.95
CA ILE A 140 -17.44 21.29 -29.82
C ILE A 140 -17.38 19.95 -29.09
N ALA A 141 -16.29 19.64 -28.39
CA ALA A 141 -16.17 18.41 -27.59
C ALA A 141 -17.19 18.37 -26.45
N LYS A 142 -17.36 19.48 -25.72
CA LYS A 142 -18.29 19.59 -24.57
C LYS A 142 -19.77 19.53 -24.97
N THR A 143 -20.13 19.99 -26.17
CA THR A 143 -21.54 20.15 -26.62
C THR A 143 -21.95 19.24 -27.79
N GLY A 144 -21.00 18.56 -28.45
CA GLY A 144 -21.24 17.77 -29.66
C GLY A 144 -21.54 18.59 -30.92
N LEU A 145 -21.43 19.93 -30.87
CA LEU A 145 -21.89 20.84 -31.94
C LEU A 145 -20.91 20.97 -33.12
N SER A 146 -20.59 19.85 -33.76
CA SER A 146 -19.68 19.73 -34.90
C SER A 146 -19.81 20.86 -35.94
N GLY A 147 -18.69 21.54 -36.18
CA GLY A 147 -18.60 22.66 -37.12
C GLY A 147 -19.07 24.01 -36.57
N LEU A 148 -19.14 24.18 -35.23
CA LEU A 148 -19.38 25.47 -34.59
C LEU A 148 -18.32 26.50 -35.00
N THR A 149 -18.79 27.68 -35.42
CA THR A 149 -17.93 28.81 -35.82
C THR A 149 -17.94 29.94 -34.78
N ALA A 150 -16.93 30.82 -34.82
CA ALA A 150 -16.87 31.98 -33.93
C ALA A 150 -18.08 32.93 -34.08
N GLU A 151 -18.57 33.19 -35.30
CA GLU A 151 -19.76 34.04 -35.53
C GLU A 151 -21.02 33.40 -34.89
N GLU A 152 -21.15 32.08 -34.92
CA GLU A 152 -22.22 31.34 -34.25
C GLU A 152 -22.08 31.34 -32.72
N ALA A 153 -20.86 31.10 -32.19
CA ALA A 153 -20.58 31.12 -30.77
C ALA A 153 -20.88 32.50 -30.16
N ILE A 154 -20.33 33.58 -30.74
CA ILE A 154 -20.60 34.97 -30.33
C ILE A 154 -22.11 35.28 -30.35
N THR A 155 -22.86 34.72 -31.31
CA THR A 155 -24.32 34.88 -31.39
C THR A 155 -25.02 34.26 -30.19
N ALA A 156 -24.73 32.99 -29.90
CA ALA A 156 -25.36 32.25 -28.80
C ALA A 156 -24.98 32.82 -27.44
N THR A 157 -23.70 33.11 -27.21
CA THR A 157 -23.17 33.61 -25.94
C THR A 157 -23.73 34.99 -25.59
N GLN A 158 -23.76 35.91 -26.55
CA GLN A 158 -24.31 37.24 -26.31
C GLN A 158 -25.84 37.22 -26.11
N ALA A 159 -26.54 36.32 -26.80
CA ALA A 159 -27.98 36.11 -26.58
C ALA A 159 -28.26 35.56 -25.18
N ALA A 160 -27.51 34.55 -24.74
CA ALA A 160 -27.67 33.93 -23.42
C ALA A 160 -27.42 34.94 -22.29
N ILE A 161 -26.36 35.76 -22.39
CA ILE A 161 -26.10 36.84 -21.43
C ILE A 161 -27.28 37.83 -21.40
N TRP A 162 -27.78 38.31 -22.55
CA TRP A 162 -28.92 39.24 -22.56
C TRP A 162 -30.24 38.63 -22.09
N THR A 163 -30.46 37.32 -22.25
CA THR A 163 -31.62 36.63 -21.66
C THR A 163 -31.59 36.69 -20.14
N LEU A 164 -30.42 36.59 -19.51
CA LEU A 164 -30.26 36.78 -18.06
C LEU A 164 -30.32 38.26 -17.66
N THR A 165 -29.47 39.10 -18.24
CA THR A 165 -29.27 40.49 -17.79
C THR A 165 -30.43 41.41 -18.16
N ASP A 166 -31.01 41.25 -19.35
CA ASP A 166 -31.93 42.19 -19.98
C ASP A 166 -33.32 41.57 -20.32
N GLY A 167 -33.55 40.31 -19.97
CA GLY A 167 -34.87 39.68 -19.98
C GLY A 167 -35.83 40.25 -18.94
N ALA A 168 -37.12 39.92 -19.04
CA ALA A 168 -38.13 40.36 -18.06
C ALA A 168 -37.68 39.99 -16.62
N PRO A 169 -37.75 40.91 -15.64
CA PRO A 169 -38.47 42.19 -15.63
C PRO A 169 -37.61 43.43 -15.97
N ALA A 170 -36.46 43.30 -16.65
CA ALA A 170 -35.70 44.46 -17.12
C ALA A 170 -36.48 45.27 -18.17
N SER A 171 -36.27 46.59 -18.21
CA SER A 171 -36.99 47.51 -19.10
C SER A 171 -36.68 47.32 -20.59
N SER A 172 -35.57 46.65 -20.91
CA SER A 172 -35.17 46.17 -22.23
C SER A 172 -36.04 45.01 -22.73
N ASN A 173 -36.60 44.21 -21.81
CA ASN A 173 -37.46 43.05 -22.06
C ASN A 173 -36.98 42.18 -23.24
N PHE A 174 -35.71 41.75 -23.17
CA PHE A 174 -35.11 40.90 -24.18
C PHE A 174 -35.68 39.49 -24.15
N GLU A 175 -35.94 38.96 -25.34
CA GLU A 175 -36.34 37.57 -25.57
C GLU A 175 -35.62 37.10 -26.82
N TYR A 176 -34.98 35.93 -26.77
CA TYR A 176 -34.30 35.36 -27.93
C TYR A 176 -35.31 34.65 -28.85
N ASN A 177 -35.50 35.19 -30.05
CA ASN A 177 -36.41 34.66 -31.07
C ASN A 177 -35.63 34.23 -32.34
N GLY A 178 -34.49 33.57 -32.14
CA GLY A 178 -33.56 33.21 -33.23
C GLY A 178 -32.81 34.40 -33.82
N PHE A 179 -32.21 34.21 -34.99
CA PHE A 179 -31.32 35.20 -35.63
C PHE A 179 -31.52 35.30 -37.16
N ILE A 180 -30.80 36.25 -37.78
CA ILE A 180 -30.54 36.32 -39.22
C ILE A 180 -29.04 36.52 -39.49
N LEU A 181 -28.57 36.02 -40.62
CA LEU A 181 -27.20 36.15 -41.06
C LEU A 181 -26.84 37.61 -41.38
N SER A 182 -25.54 37.93 -41.36
CA SER A 182 -24.99 39.27 -41.61
C SER A 182 -25.31 39.85 -43.02
N ASN A 183 -25.90 39.06 -43.92
CA ASN A 183 -26.42 39.47 -45.23
C ASN A 183 -27.97 39.55 -45.29
N ASN A 184 -28.63 39.62 -44.13
CA ASN A 184 -30.09 39.68 -43.94
C ASN A 184 -30.86 38.45 -44.48
N LYS A 185 -30.20 37.29 -44.64
CA LYS A 185 -30.85 36.01 -44.95
C LYS A 185 -31.17 35.22 -43.67
N ALA A 186 -32.10 34.28 -43.78
CA ALA A 186 -32.27 33.25 -42.76
C ALA A 186 -31.01 32.32 -42.69
N PRO A 187 -30.66 31.79 -41.51
CA PRO A 187 -29.62 30.78 -41.38
C PRO A 187 -30.03 29.45 -42.03
N SER A 188 -29.05 28.59 -42.33
CA SER A 188 -29.32 27.18 -42.66
C SER A 188 -29.87 26.42 -41.43
N ARG A 189 -30.40 25.21 -41.65
CA ARG A 189 -30.85 24.31 -40.57
C ARG A 189 -29.74 24.08 -39.53
N ASP A 190 -28.53 23.84 -40.00
CA ASP A 190 -27.41 23.40 -39.17
C ASP A 190 -26.80 24.58 -38.40
N GLN A 191 -26.74 25.76 -39.04
CA GLN A 191 -26.38 27.01 -38.35
C GLN A 191 -27.41 27.33 -37.25
N LYS A 192 -28.71 27.20 -37.54
CA LYS A 192 -29.76 27.41 -36.55
C LYS A 192 -29.63 26.42 -35.40
N HIS A 193 -29.41 25.13 -35.70
CA HIS A 193 -29.20 24.10 -34.69
C HIS A 193 -28.02 24.43 -33.78
N ARG A 194 -26.84 24.77 -34.32
CA ARG A 194 -25.66 25.07 -33.49
C ARG A 194 -25.86 26.28 -32.58
N VAL A 195 -26.39 27.40 -33.09
CA VAL A 195 -26.61 28.60 -32.28
C VAL A 195 -27.68 28.36 -31.21
N ASP A 196 -28.81 27.74 -31.57
CA ASP A 196 -29.89 27.51 -30.62
C ASP A 196 -29.51 26.47 -29.55
N SER A 197 -28.85 25.37 -29.93
CA SER A 197 -28.40 24.35 -28.98
C SER A 197 -27.29 24.87 -28.05
N LEU A 198 -26.38 25.71 -28.53
CA LEU A 198 -25.38 26.37 -27.68
C LEU A 198 -26.04 27.39 -26.73
N PHE A 199 -27.01 28.17 -27.21
CA PHE A 199 -27.80 29.08 -26.37
C PHE A 199 -28.56 28.32 -25.27
N SER A 200 -29.17 27.17 -25.59
CA SER A 200 -29.82 26.29 -24.62
C SER A 200 -28.82 25.65 -23.63
N TYR A 201 -27.64 25.23 -24.08
CA TYR A 201 -26.57 24.75 -23.18
C TYR A 201 -26.14 25.82 -22.18
N LEU A 202 -25.88 27.05 -22.66
CA LEU A 202 -25.42 28.18 -21.85
C LEU A 202 -26.44 28.68 -20.81
N LEU A 203 -27.73 28.34 -20.97
CA LEU A 203 -28.80 28.66 -20.03
C LEU A 203 -29.35 27.44 -19.26
N GLY A 204 -28.90 26.24 -19.60
CA GLY A 204 -29.39 24.98 -19.07
C GLY A 204 -28.79 24.59 -17.72
N GLU A 205 -28.98 23.33 -17.34
CA GLU A 205 -28.57 22.77 -16.05
C GLU A 205 -27.05 22.81 -15.83
N ALA A 206 -26.26 22.79 -16.90
CA ALA A 206 -24.81 22.97 -16.84
C ALA A 206 -24.38 24.34 -16.28
N ASN A 207 -25.20 25.39 -16.44
CA ASN A 207 -24.91 26.71 -15.92
C ASN A 207 -25.30 26.82 -14.44
N THR A 208 -24.40 26.33 -13.58
CA THR A 208 -24.47 26.43 -12.11
C THR A 208 -24.23 27.84 -11.58
N GLY A 209 -23.70 28.75 -12.41
CA GLY A 209 -23.07 29.99 -11.95
C GLY A 209 -21.58 29.80 -11.61
N ARG A 210 -20.83 30.91 -11.62
CA ARG A 210 -19.41 31.01 -11.23
C ARG A 210 -19.25 32.28 -10.36
N PRO A 211 -18.63 32.20 -9.16
CA PRO A 211 -18.48 33.36 -8.27
C PRO A 211 -17.52 34.42 -8.84
N GLU A 212 -17.48 35.60 -8.21
CA GLU A 212 -16.58 36.69 -8.60
C GLU A 212 -15.11 36.33 -8.30
N VAL A 213 -14.40 35.86 -9.33
CA VAL A 213 -12.95 35.66 -9.31
C VAL A 213 -12.29 36.93 -9.86
N LEU A 214 -11.56 37.65 -9.00
CA LEU A 214 -10.82 38.84 -9.43
C LEU A 214 -9.55 38.47 -10.21
N GLU A 215 -8.76 37.54 -9.68
CA GLU A 215 -7.55 37.02 -10.33
C GLU A 215 -7.54 35.49 -10.14
N PRO A 216 -7.09 34.69 -11.13
CA PRO A 216 -6.92 33.25 -10.97
C PRO A 216 -6.09 32.94 -9.73
N ASN A 217 -6.55 31.97 -8.95
CA ASN A 217 -5.94 31.66 -7.66
C ASN A 217 -5.89 30.15 -7.46
N LEU A 218 -4.78 29.72 -6.88
CA LEU A 218 -4.44 28.35 -6.54
C LEU A 218 -3.96 28.32 -5.10
N SER A 219 -4.43 27.36 -4.33
CA SER A 219 -3.78 26.93 -3.09
C SER A 219 -3.66 25.41 -3.09
N VAL A 220 -2.55 24.95 -2.51
CA VAL A 220 -2.29 23.54 -2.22
C VAL A 220 -2.03 23.45 -0.72
N THR A 221 -2.80 22.62 -0.04
CA THR A 221 -2.68 22.38 1.40
C THR A 221 -2.40 20.90 1.61
N VAL A 222 -1.19 20.56 2.01
CA VAL A 222 -0.89 19.19 2.43
C VAL A 222 -1.24 19.07 3.92
N GLY A 223 -2.37 18.43 4.20
CA GLY A 223 -2.74 18.03 5.55
C GLY A 223 -2.11 16.69 5.88
N ASN A 224 -1.66 16.50 7.12
CA ASN A 224 -1.05 15.25 7.60
C ASN A 224 -0.04 14.63 6.59
N ALA A 225 0.84 15.48 6.07
CA ALA A 225 1.82 15.13 5.02
C ALA A 225 2.84 14.06 5.45
N GLU A 226 2.87 13.71 6.73
CA GLU A 226 3.72 12.71 7.38
C GLU A 226 2.89 11.43 7.58
N GLY A 227 3.21 10.39 6.80
CA GLY A 227 2.64 9.04 6.94
C GLY A 227 3.73 7.99 7.07
N ASN A 228 3.36 6.71 6.99
CA ASN A 228 4.29 5.58 6.93
C ASN A 228 4.15 4.86 5.58
N ALA A 229 5.21 4.17 5.16
CA ALA A 229 5.12 3.22 4.05
C ALA A 229 4.02 2.15 4.31
N GLY A 230 3.45 1.59 3.25
CA GLY A 230 2.28 0.71 3.29
C GLY A 230 0.94 1.46 3.44
N ASN A 231 0.94 2.79 3.34
CA ASN A 231 -0.25 3.63 3.49
C ASN A 231 -0.32 4.71 2.39
N ARG A 232 -1.52 5.25 2.19
CA ARG A 232 -1.75 6.45 1.35
C ARG A 232 -1.41 7.71 2.12
N VAL A 233 -0.37 8.42 1.67
CA VAL A 233 0.18 9.57 2.39
C VAL A 233 -0.41 10.88 1.86
N GLY A 234 -0.98 11.68 2.75
CA GLY A 234 -1.78 12.87 2.44
C GLY A 234 -2.80 13.15 3.56
N PRO A 235 -3.85 13.97 3.34
CA PRO A 235 -4.31 14.50 2.04
C PRO A 235 -3.51 15.68 1.47
N ILE A 236 -3.25 15.64 0.17
CA ILE A 236 -2.89 16.79 -0.66
C ILE A 236 -4.19 17.43 -1.15
N ALA A 237 -4.70 18.44 -0.45
CA ALA A 237 -5.92 19.16 -0.84
C ALA A 237 -5.60 20.31 -1.81
N ILE A 238 -6.23 20.29 -2.98
CA ILE A 238 -6.13 21.34 -4.01
C ILE A 238 -7.35 22.25 -3.92
N THR A 239 -7.16 23.56 -4.10
CA THR A 239 -8.26 24.51 -4.30
C THR A 239 -7.86 25.54 -5.34
N ALA A 240 -8.57 25.56 -6.46
CA ALA A 240 -8.28 26.36 -7.64
C ALA A 240 -9.51 27.09 -8.16
N SER A 241 -9.29 28.20 -8.87
CA SER A 241 -10.35 28.96 -9.53
C SER A 241 -10.77 28.41 -10.90
N GLU A 242 -9.99 27.51 -11.51
CA GLU A 242 -10.31 26.87 -12.80
C GLU A 242 -10.82 25.44 -12.60
N ASP A 243 -11.58 24.91 -13.56
CA ASP A 243 -12.22 23.59 -13.45
C ASP A 243 -11.21 22.45 -13.22
N THR A 244 -9.98 22.60 -13.75
CA THR A 244 -8.89 21.62 -13.67
C THR A 244 -7.52 22.30 -13.51
N VAL A 245 -6.56 21.54 -13.00
CA VAL A 245 -5.13 21.88 -12.84
C VAL A 245 -4.24 20.78 -13.41
N THR A 246 -2.99 21.13 -13.70
CA THR A 246 -1.93 20.16 -13.98
C THR A 246 -1.13 19.91 -12.70
N VAL A 247 -0.65 18.68 -12.50
CA VAL A 247 0.14 18.26 -11.34
C VAL A 247 1.43 17.59 -11.81
N VAL A 248 2.55 17.96 -11.22
CA VAL A 248 3.88 17.43 -11.47
C VAL A 248 4.47 16.98 -10.14
N THR A 249 5.11 15.82 -10.11
CA THR A 249 5.78 15.30 -8.91
C THR A 249 7.10 14.64 -9.28
N ASP A 250 8.02 14.59 -8.31
CA ASP A 250 9.23 13.75 -8.33
C ASP A 250 9.06 12.45 -7.52
N SER A 251 7.83 12.18 -7.03
CA SER A 251 7.48 10.94 -6.33
C SER A 251 7.81 9.69 -7.18
N PRO A 252 8.49 8.67 -6.63
CA PRO A 252 8.64 7.38 -7.28
C PRO A 252 7.35 6.55 -7.26
N TYR A 253 6.35 6.97 -6.48
CA TYR A 253 5.07 6.29 -6.25
C TYR A 253 3.90 7.10 -6.83
N PRO A 254 2.82 6.46 -7.33
CA PRO A 254 1.74 7.15 -8.02
C PRO A 254 0.93 8.05 -7.08
N LEU A 255 0.32 9.10 -7.66
CA LEU A 255 -0.73 9.88 -7.00
C LEU A 255 -2.10 9.31 -7.33
N VAL A 256 -2.91 9.11 -6.30
CA VAL A 256 -4.24 8.50 -6.35
C VAL A 256 -5.28 9.39 -5.68
N ASP A 257 -6.56 9.13 -5.96
CA ASP A 257 -7.67 9.67 -5.17
C ASP A 257 -7.84 8.95 -3.81
N ALA A 258 -8.87 9.31 -3.04
CA ALA A 258 -9.12 8.71 -1.73
C ALA A 258 -9.41 7.19 -1.79
N ASP A 259 -10.11 6.73 -2.83
CA ASP A 259 -10.47 5.33 -3.03
C ASP A 259 -9.27 4.50 -3.54
N GLY A 260 -8.31 5.15 -4.20
CA GLY A 260 -7.07 4.56 -4.71
C GLY A 260 -6.99 4.50 -6.23
N ASN A 261 -7.89 5.19 -6.94
CA ASN A 261 -7.86 5.20 -8.40
C ASN A 261 -6.74 6.10 -8.91
N ALA A 262 -6.10 5.71 -10.02
CA ALA A 262 -5.12 6.53 -10.70
C ALA A 262 -5.76 7.80 -11.28
N VAL A 263 -5.08 8.95 -11.10
CA VAL A 263 -5.57 10.26 -11.53
C VAL A 263 -4.78 10.76 -12.74
N ASP A 264 -5.47 11.30 -13.76
CA ASP A 264 -4.79 12.01 -14.86
C ASP A 264 -4.21 13.34 -14.36
N LEU A 265 -2.91 13.34 -14.10
CA LEU A 265 -2.18 14.48 -13.59
C LEU A 265 -2.17 15.69 -14.54
N ASN A 266 -2.59 15.54 -15.80
CA ASN A 266 -2.71 16.66 -16.73
C ASN A 266 -4.01 17.47 -16.54
N ALA A 267 -5.05 16.86 -15.94
CA ALA A 267 -6.42 17.37 -15.89
C ALA A 267 -7.10 17.10 -14.54
N VAL A 268 -6.37 17.22 -13.43
CA VAL A 268 -6.86 16.99 -12.07
C VAL A 268 -7.96 18.02 -11.74
N PRO A 269 -9.10 17.64 -11.13
CA PRO A 269 -10.13 18.59 -10.72
C PRO A 269 -9.60 19.70 -9.80
N GLY A 270 -10.04 20.95 -10.01
CA GLY A 270 -9.59 22.11 -9.23
C GLY A 270 -9.92 22.10 -7.74
N ASN A 271 -10.66 21.09 -7.27
CA ASN A 271 -11.03 20.85 -5.88
C ASN A 271 -10.64 19.44 -5.38
N ALA A 272 -9.72 18.77 -6.07
CA ALA A 272 -9.33 17.39 -5.76
C ALA A 272 -8.60 17.25 -4.42
N VAL A 273 -8.68 16.04 -3.87
CA VAL A 273 -7.85 15.59 -2.74
C VAL A 273 -7.08 14.37 -3.22
N LEU A 274 -5.75 14.46 -3.21
CA LEU A 274 -4.84 13.41 -3.68
C LEU A 274 -4.01 12.82 -2.55
N TYR A 275 -3.50 11.61 -2.76
CA TYR A 275 -2.58 10.91 -1.87
C TYR A 275 -1.44 10.30 -2.68
N VAL A 276 -0.28 10.08 -2.06
CA VAL A 276 0.79 9.24 -2.62
C VAL A 276 0.58 7.81 -2.12
N ASP A 277 0.46 6.83 -3.02
CA ASP A 277 0.21 5.42 -2.68
C ASP A 277 1.56 4.71 -2.42
N VAL A 278 2.02 4.70 -1.16
CA VAL A 278 3.38 4.26 -0.80
C VAL A 278 3.40 2.76 -0.45
N PRO A 279 4.18 1.90 -1.15
CA PRO A 279 4.32 0.46 -0.84
C PRO A 279 4.83 0.18 0.57
N ALA A 280 4.59 -1.02 1.12
CA ALA A 280 4.98 -1.39 2.50
C ALA A 280 6.51 -1.50 2.72
N ASP A 281 7.23 -1.96 1.70
CA ASP A 281 8.70 -2.10 1.66
C ASP A 281 9.43 -0.76 1.38
N ALA A 282 8.69 0.31 1.10
CA ALA A 282 9.25 1.60 0.74
C ALA A 282 10.12 2.18 1.87
N GLN A 283 11.35 2.56 1.50
CA GLN A 283 12.26 3.23 2.42
C GLN A 283 11.75 4.65 2.76
N PRO A 284 12.03 5.16 3.98
CA PRO A 284 11.63 6.51 4.38
C PRO A 284 12.10 7.57 3.38
N GLY A 285 11.21 8.50 3.02
CA GLY A 285 11.43 9.39 1.89
C GLY A 285 10.51 10.60 1.84
N SER A 286 10.58 11.34 0.73
CA SER A 286 9.74 12.50 0.47
C SER A 286 9.58 12.76 -1.02
N ALA A 287 8.52 13.51 -1.36
CA ALA A 287 8.24 13.96 -2.72
C ALA A 287 7.68 15.39 -2.72
N ASN A 288 8.05 16.17 -3.72
CA ASN A 288 7.42 17.43 -4.08
C ASN A 288 6.19 17.14 -4.95
N VAL A 289 5.09 17.86 -4.70
CA VAL A 289 3.89 17.85 -5.54
C VAL A 289 3.59 19.30 -5.94
N SER A 290 4.02 19.65 -7.14
CA SER A 290 3.81 20.96 -7.76
C SER A 290 2.53 20.97 -8.57
N VAL A 291 1.59 21.81 -8.21
CA VAL A 291 0.34 22.02 -8.93
C VAL A 291 0.44 23.32 -9.72
N GLU A 292 0.03 23.29 -10.99
CA GLU A 292 0.02 24.44 -11.89
C GLU A 292 -1.41 24.74 -12.39
N LEU A 293 -1.78 26.01 -12.32
CA LEU A 293 -3.05 26.57 -12.74
C LEU A 293 -2.81 27.58 -13.86
N THR A 294 -3.35 27.38 -15.07
CA THR A 294 -3.31 28.41 -16.12
C THR A 294 -4.71 28.94 -16.43
N GLY A 295 -5.04 30.11 -15.88
CA GLY A 295 -6.36 30.75 -15.99
C GLY A 295 -6.32 32.10 -16.72
N SER A 296 -7.46 32.59 -17.22
CA SER A 296 -7.56 33.94 -17.80
C SER A 296 -7.72 34.99 -16.71
N LYS A 297 -6.82 35.98 -16.70
CA LYS A 297 -6.58 36.88 -15.57
C LYS A 297 -7.78 37.69 -15.06
N PHE A 298 -8.74 38.02 -15.93
CA PHE A 298 -9.85 38.93 -15.60
C PHE A 298 -11.23 38.37 -15.99
N THR A 299 -11.35 37.09 -16.34
CA THR A 299 -12.60 36.52 -16.85
C THR A 299 -13.73 36.54 -15.81
N GLY A 300 -14.88 37.11 -16.20
CA GLY A 300 -16.00 37.37 -15.31
C GLY A 300 -16.00 38.77 -14.65
N GLN A 301 -14.88 39.51 -14.68
CA GLN A 301 -14.87 40.92 -14.24
C GLN A 301 -15.59 41.85 -15.24
N LEU A 302 -15.97 43.05 -14.77
CA LEU A 302 -16.62 44.06 -15.59
C LEU A 302 -15.64 45.05 -16.20
N ILE A 303 -16.01 45.54 -17.38
CA ILE A 303 -15.44 46.72 -18.02
C ILE A 303 -16.43 47.88 -17.91
N THR A 304 -16.02 48.96 -17.25
CA THR A 304 -16.83 50.18 -17.08
C THR A 304 -16.18 51.40 -17.78
N GLY A 305 -16.98 52.42 -18.09
CA GLY A 305 -16.50 53.64 -18.73
C GLY A 305 -15.94 54.65 -17.73
N LYS A 306 -14.62 54.92 -17.78
CA LYS A 306 -13.86 55.65 -16.75
C LYS A 306 -14.34 57.09 -16.50
N TYR A 307 -14.69 57.80 -17.57
CA TYR A 307 -15.12 59.21 -17.53
C TYR A 307 -16.46 59.47 -18.23
N LYS A 308 -16.96 58.50 -18.98
CA LYS A 308 -18.16 58.60 -19.82
C LYS A 308 -18.90 57.28 -19.76
N ARG A 309 -20.21 57.30 -19.51
CA ARG A 309 -21.03 56.08 -19.60
C ARG A 309 -20.97 55.49 -21.01
N THR A 310 -20.63 54.21 -21.05
CA THR A 310 -20.66 53.30 -22.20
C THR A 310 -21.47 52.07 -21.80
N GLN A 311 -21.76 51.19 -22.75
CA GLN A 311 -22.23 49.83 -22.50
C GLN A 311 -21.25 49.11 -21.56
N THR A 312 -21.74 48.64 -20.41
CA THR A 312 -20.93 47.81 -19.51
C THR A 312 -20.74 46.43 -20.12
N LEU A 313 -19.52 45.90 -20.06
CA LEU A 313 -19.17 44.58 -20.61
C LEU A 313 -18.68 43.64 -19.49
N ILE A 314 -18.76 42.33 -19.73
CA ILE A 314 -18.14 41.28 -18.91
C ILE A 314 -17.02 40.61 -19.72
N ILE A 315 -15.84 40.47 -19.13
CA ILE A 315 -14.67 39.88 -19.79
C ILE A 315 -14.90 38.38 -19.98
N SER A 316 -14.73 37.91 -21.22
CA SER A 316 -14.66 36.48 -21.53
C SER A 316 -13.19 36.05 -21.60
N ASP A 317 -12.44 36.57 -22.56
CA ASP A 317 -11.03 36.19 -22.77
C ASP A 317 -10.07 37.30 -22.33
N SER A 318 -8.94 36.89 -21.76
CA SER A 318 -7.90 37.78 -21.25
C SER A 318 -6.55 37.06 -21.11
N GLU A 319 -5.46 37.84 -21.11
CA GLU A 319 -4.07 37.41 -20.84
C GLU A 319 -4.03 36.26 -19.82
N LYS A 320 -3.63 35.07 -20.27
CA LYS A 320 -3.51 33.88 -19.41
C LYS A 320 -2.37 34.10 -18.42
N VAL A 321 -2.60 33.76 -17.16
CA VAL A 321 -1.59 33.74 -16.10
C VAL A 321 -1.47 32.32 -15.57
N THR A 322 -0.23 31.92 -15.27
CA THR A 322 0.07 30.64 -14.64
C THR A 322 0.48 30.88 -13.20
N GLU A 323 -0.31 30.34 -12.26
CA GLU A 323 0.01 30.29 -10.84
C GLU A 323 0.47 28.87 -10.50
N ALA A 324 1.48 28.73 -9.65
CA ALA A 324 2.05 27.44 -9.26
C ALA A 324 2.23 27.36 -7.74
N ALA A 325 1.90 26.22 -7.16
CA ALA A 325 2.03 25.96 -5.73
C ALA A 325 2.55 24.54 -5.48
N THR A 326 3.60 24.41 -4.66
CA THR A 326 4.24 23.13 -4.35
C THR A 326 3.98 22.74 -2.90
N GLY A 327 3.40 21.55 -2.71
CA GLY A 327 3.39 20.84 -1.44
C GLY A 327 4.58 19.87 -1.34
N VAL A 328 4.96 19.49 -0.12
CA VAL A 328 5.90 18.40 0.13
C VAL A 328 5.16 17.31 0.92
N VAL A 329 5.37 16.06 0.54
CA VAL A 329 4.86 14.85 1.19
C VAL A 329 6.06 14.07 1.73
N THR A 330 5.90 13.43 2.89
CA THR A 330 6.97 12.75 3.63
C THR A 330 6.48 11.44 4.22
N TRP A 331 7.27 10.38 4.14
CA TRP A 331 6.90 9.08 4.73
C TRP A 331 8.03 8.47 5.56
N GLY A 332 7.64 7.92 6.71
CA GLY A 332 8.47 7.08 7.56
C GLY A 332 8.56 5.64 7.05
N ALA A 333 9.19 4.79 7.86
CA ALA A 333 9.26 3.35 7.59
C ALA A 333 7.86 2.72 7.68
N GLY A 334 7.67 1.58 7.02
CA GLY A 334 6.43 0.82 7.11
C GLY A 334 6.28 0.16 8.47
N PRO A 335 5.09 -0.39 8.79
CA PRO A 335 4.95 -1.28 9.92
C PRO A 335 5.90 -2.48 9.80
N SER A 336 6.42 -2.95 10.94
CA SER A 336 7.29 -4.13 10.98
C SER A 336 6.92 -5.04 12.14
N LEU A 337 7.21 -6.33 11.99
CA LEU A 337 7.02 -7.35 13.02
C LEU A 337 8.36 -7.74 13.65
N ALA A 338 8.27 -8.29 14.86
CA ALA A 338 9.31 -9.08 15.50
C ALA A 338 8.62 -10.12 16.38
N THR A 339 8.86 -11.39 16.09
CA THR A 339 8.05 -12.53 16.58
C THR A 339 8.90 -13.45 17.47
N SER A 340 8.28 -14.32 18.27
CA SER A 340 8.98 -15.24 19.17
C SER A 340 8.12 -16.44 19.55
N ALA A 341 8.44 -17.61 19.00
CA ALA A 341 7.67 -18.85 19.20
C ALA A 341 8.22 -19.69 20.37
N SER A 342 7.32 -20.34 21.12
CA SER A 342 7.65 -21.19 22.28
C SER A 342 6.57 -22.23 22.57
N ASN A 343 6.92 -23.32 23.24
CA ASN A 343 5.97 -24.27 23.83
C ASN A 343 5.16 -23.58 24.95
N GLU A 344 3.82 -23.71 24.95
CA GLU A 344 2.95 -23.12 25.99
C GLU A 344 3.23 -23.67 27.41
N GLU A 345 3.49 -24.98 27.55
CA GLU A 345 3.61 -25.63 28.85
C GLU A 345 4.96 -25.31 29.53
N THR A 346 6.06 -25.34 28.77
CA THR A 346 7.41 -25.10 29.31
C THR A 346 7.86 -23.65 29.19
N GLY A 347 7.28 -22.87 28.28
CA GLY A 347 7.82 -21.59 27.83
C GLY A 347 9.15 -21.71 27.07
N GLY A 348 9.56 -22.95 26.75
CA GLY A 348 10.85 -23.29 26.14
C GLY A 348 10.79 -23.43 24.62
N LYS A 349 11.89 -23.94 24.06
CA LYS A 349 12.07 -24.16 22.62
C LYS A 349 11.79 -25.59 22.15
N PHE A 350 11.48 -26.51 23.06
CA PHE A 350 11.20 -27.92 22.74
C PHE A 350 9.70 -28.23 22.90
N VAL A 351 9.12 -28.93 21.93
CA VAL A 351 7.75 -29.47 21.95
C VAL A 351 7.77 -30.98 21.81
N ASP A 352 6.85 -31.67 22.49
CA ASP A 352 6.70 -33.14 22.37
C ASP A 352 6.30 -33.50 20.93
N GLY A 353 7.12 -34.31 20.26
CA GLY A 353 6.88 -34.76 18.89
C GLY A 353 5.84 -35.87 18.75
N LEU A 354 5.47 -36.54 19.84
CA LEU A 354 4.42 -37.57 19.86
C LEU A 354 3.05 -36.99 20.23
N GLY A 355 3.04 -35.80 20.85
CA GLY A 355 1.89 -34.91 20.99
C GLY A 355 0.85 -35.30 22.06
N PRO A 356 -0.22 -34.48 22.23
CA PRO A 356 -0.46 -33.19 21.59
C PRO A 356 0.35 -32.06 22.26
N ALA A 357 0.57 -30.95 21.54
CA ALA A 357 1.34 -29.81 22.05
C ALA A 357 0.77 -28.46 21.56
N THR A 358 1.05 -27.37 22.28
CA THR A 358 0.69 -26.02 21.87
C THR A 358 1.94 -25.19 21.59
N ILE A 359 2.04 -24.57 20.41
CA ILE A 359 3.01 -23.51 20.13
C ILE A 359 2.32 -22.15 20.28
N VAL A 360 2.97 -21.25 20.99
CA VAL A 360 2.56 -19.85 21.17
C VAL A 360 3.60 -18.96 20.50
N ASP A 361 3.19 -18.13 19.54
CA ASP A 361 4.00 -17.03 19.02
C ASP A 361 3.57 -15.67 19.58
N VAL A 362 4.54 -14.84 19.91
CA VAL A 362 4.34 -13.47 20.39
C VAL A 362 4.74 -12.46 19.31
N VAL A 363 3.78 -12.12 18.44
CA VAL A 363 3.93 -11.14 17.38
C VAL A 363 3.99 -9.73 17.95
N SER A 364 5.19 -9.19 18.13
CA SER A 364 5.37 -7.76 18.42
C SER A 364 5.30 -6.96 17.13
N TYR A 365 4.59 -5.84 17.13
CA TYR A 365 4.42 -4.96 15.98
C TYR A 365 4.85 -3.53 16.32
N THR A 366 5.29 -2.79 15.29
CA THR A 366 5.53 -1.35 15.36
C THR A 366 4.87 -0.62 14.20
N GLY A 367 4.53 0.66 14.40
CA GLY A 367 4.06 1.56 13.33
C GLY A 367 2.65 1.30 12.78
N LEU A 368 1.84 0.43 13.41
CA LEU A 368 0.43 0.22 13.04
C LEU A 368 -0.44 1.45 13.37
N THR A 369 -1.65 1.51 12.83
CA THR A 369 -2.62 2.58 13.16
C THR A 369 -3.45 2.19 14.38
N SER A 370 -3.33 2.96 15.48
CA SER A 370 -4.16 2.79 16.68
C SER A 370 -5.66 2.89 16.35
N GLY A 371 -6.45 1.97 16.90
CA GLY A 371 -7.91 1.92 16.71
C GLY A 371 -8.38 1.38 15.35
N GLN A 372 -7.48 0.92 14.48
CA GLN A 372 -7.80 0.25 13.21
C GLN A 372 -7.75 -1.28 13.39
N GLU A 373 -8.74 -2.00 12.84
CA GLU A 373 -8.76 -3.46 12.86
C GLU A 373 -7.76 -4.06 11.84
N TYR A 374 -7.04 -5.10 12.27
CA TYR A 374 -6.10 -5.90 11.49
C TYR A 374 -6.37 -7.39 11.74
N THR A 375 -5.86 -8.25 10.86
CA THR A 375 -5.82 -9.70 11.06
C THR A 375 -4.38 -10.18 10.95
N VAL A 376 -3.89 -10.84 12.00
CA VAL A 376 -2.65 -11.61 11.94
C VAL A 376 -2.98 -13.05 11.58
N THR A 377 -2.19 -13.66 10.72
CA THR A 377 -2.29 -15.06 10.32
C THR A 377 -0.90 -15.66 10.25
N GLY A 378 -0.70 -16.76 10.96
CA GLY A 378 0.55 -17.49 10.98
C GLY A 378 0.42 -18.90 10.42
N GLU A 379 1.55 -19.46 9.98
CA GLU A 379 1.70 -20.87 9.60
C GLU A 379 2.99 -21.45 10.20
N LEU A 380 2.95 -22.71 10.64
CA LEU A 380 4.16 -23.45 11.00
C LEU A 380 4.84 -24.02 9.76
N MET A 381 6.12 -23.74 9.60
CA MET A 381 6.96 -24.21 8.49
C MET A 381 7.99 -25.21 9.01
N VAL A 382 8.12 -26.39 8.39
CA VAL A 382 9.25 -27.29 8.65
C VAL A 382 10.49 -26.76 7.93
N ARG A 383 11.60 -26.67 8.67
CA ARG A 383 12.92 -26.34 8.12
C ARG A 383 13.58 -27.62 7.60
N ASP A 384 13.83 -27.68 6.30
CA ASP A 384 14.56 -28.78 5.66
C ASP A 384 15.72 -28.21 4.82
N ASN A 385 16.96 -28.46 5.26
CA ASN A 385 18.19 -27.94 4.60
C ASN A 385 18.23 -26.41 4.37
N GLY A 386 17.40 -25.64 5.09
CA GLY A 386 17.25 -24.18 4.92
C GLY A 386 16.14 -23.76 3.95
N GLU A 387 15.40 -24.71 3.37
CA GLU A 387 14.13 -24.46 2.67
C GLU A 387 12.95 -24.56 3.66
N ALA A 388 11.86 -23.84 3.36
CA ALA A 388 10.65 -23.77 4.17
C ALA A 388 9.54 -24.66 3.58
N ILE A 389 9.13 -25.70 4.30
CA ILE A 389 8.08 -26.63 3.89
C ILE A 389 6.80 -26.33 4.68
N SER A 390 5.74 -25.93 3.99
CA SER A 390 4.40 -25.70 4.56
C SER A 390 3.86 -26.96 5.23
N THR A 391 3.40 -26.82 6.48
CA THR A 391 2.68 -27.89 7.20
C THR A 391 1.17 -27.84 6.99
N GLY A 392 0.63 -26.67 6.63
CA GLY A 392 -0.81 -26.39 6.68
C GLY A 392 -1.38 -26.18 8.09
N ILE A 393 -0.54 -26.20 9.13
CA ILE A 393 -0.93 -25.86 10.50
C ILE A 393 -0.95 -24.33 10.63
N THR A 394 -2.10 -23.74 10.35
CA THR A 394 -2.31 -22.28 10.35
C THR A 394 -3.14 -21.82 11.54
N ALA A 395 -2.79 -20.66 12.11
CA ALA A 395 -3.58 -19.97 13.13
C ALA A 395 -3.83 -18.51 12.72
N SER A 396 -4.87 -17.86 13.26
CA SER A 396 -5.21 -16.48 12.90
C SER A 396 -6.01 -15.75 13.98
N GLN A 397 -5.79 -14.45 14.12
CA GLN A 397 -6.47 -13.60 15.10
C GLN A 397 -6.75 -12.19 14.53
N THR A 398 -8.01 -11.75 14.66
CA THR A 398 -8.39 -10.35 14.44
C THR A 398 -8.09 -9.52 15.68
N PHE A 399 -7.37 -8.40 15.54
CA PHE A 399 -7.05 -7.50 16.64
C PHE A 399 -7.18 -6.03 16.24
N THR A 400 -7.28 -5.14 17.23
CA THR A 400 -7.27 -3.69 17.06
C THR A 400 -6.27 -3.13 18.08
N PRO A 401 -5.18 -2.47 17.67
CA PRO A 401 -4.13 -2.09 18.59
C PRO A 401 -4.48 -0.75 19.26
N ASP A 402 -4.25 -0.64 20.58
CA ASP A 402 -4.47 0.59 21.33
C ASP A 402 -3.41 1.67 21.00
N ALA A 403 -2.21 1.27 20.58
CA ALA A 403 -1.08 2.13 20.22
C ALA A 403 -0.47 1.69 18.88
N ALA A 404 0.47 2.47 18.34
CA ALA A 404 1.15 2.10 17.09
C ALA A 404 2.11 0.90 17.24
N ASP A 405 2.68 0.76 18.44
CA ASP A 405 3.60 -0.31 18.81
C ASP A 405 2.98 -1.15 19.94
N GLY A 406 3.17 -2.47 19.90
CA GLY A 406 2.53 -3.40 20.83
C GLY A 406 2.83 -4.85 20.50
N SER A 407 1.97 -5.76 20.96
CA SER A 407 2.03 -7.18 20.58
C SER A 407 0.63 -7.81 20.51
N VAL A 408 0.56 -8.93 19.80
CA VAL A 408 -0.58 -9.85 19.71
C VAL A 408 -0.03 -11.28 19.82
N THR A 409 -0.87 -12.25 20.15
CA THR A 409 -0.43 -13.64 20.36
C THR A 409 -1.17 -14.58 19.41
N VAL A 410 -0.41 -15.40 18.69
CA VAL A 410 -0.90 -16.45 17.81
C VAL A 410 -0.64 -17.80 18.50
N THR A 411 -1.52 -18.77 18.31
CA THR A 411 -1.50 -20.04 19.05
C THR A 411 -1.87 -21.18 18.11
N PHE A 412 -1.00 -22.18 18.04
CA PHE A 412 -1.10 -23.32 17.14
C PHE A 412 -1.30 -24.60 17.96
N ASP A 413 -2.45 -25.24 17.80
CA ASP A 413 -2.76 -26.54 18.39
C ASP A 413 -2.18 -27.67 17.51
N ILE A 414 -1.26 -28.48 18.05
CA ILE A 414 -0.71 -29.68 17.39
C ILE A 414 -1.46 -30.90 17.92
N THR A 415 -2.29 -31.51 17.09
CA THR A 415 -3.19 -32.62 17.50
C THR A 415 -2.58 -34.02 17.35
N ASP A 416 -1.62 -34.18 16.46
CA ASP A 416 -1.06 -35.45 16.01
C ASP A 416 0.47 -35.33 15.86
N ALA A 417 1.17 -36.47 15.74
CA ALA A 417 2.65 -36.54 15.69
C ALA A 417 3.29 -36.04 14.36
N ASP A 418 2.62 -35.13 13.64
CA ASP A 418 3.02 -34.65 12.30
C ASP A 418 4.35 -33.89 12.28
N LEU A 419 4.79 -33.40 13.46
CA LEU A 419 6.03 -32.64 13.64
C LEU A 419 7.17 -33.48 14.26
N ALA A 420 6.98 -34.78 14.49
CA ALA A 420 8.00 -35.65 15.09
C ALA A 420 9.35 -35.60 14.34
N GLY A 421 10.43 -35.31 15.06
CA GLY A 421 11.79 -35.22 14.52
C GLY A 421 12.03 -34.00 13.63
N LYS A 422 11.19 -32.95 13.73
CA LYS A 422 11.28 -31.75 12.90
C LYS A 422 11.80 -30.54 13.66
N THR A 423 12.50 -29.68 12.91
CA THR A 423 12.75 -28.29 13.27
C THR A 423 11.67 -27.45 12.61
N VAL A 424 10.97 -26.62 13.39
CA VAL A 424 9.73 -25.95 12.98
C VAL A 424 9.84 -24.45 13.26
N VAL A 425 9.40 -23.62 12.33
CA VAL A 425 9.54 -22.16 12.39
C VAL A 425 8.18 -21.52 12.13
N ALA A 426 7.75 -20.61 13.01
CA ALA A 426 6.53 -19.83 12.76
C ALA A 426 6.81 -18.74 11.70
N PHE A 427 5.90 -18.62 10.73
CA PHE A 427 5.83 -17.52 9.75
C PHE A 427 4.57 -16.71 10.04
N GLU A 428 4.64 -15.38 9.97
CA GLU A 428 3.54 -14.50 10.40
C GLU A 428 3.25 -13.37 9.40
N VAL A 429 1.96 -13.13 9.13
CA VAL A 429 1.46 -12.16 8.14
C VAL A 429 0.38 -11.28 8.77
N VAL A 430 0.63 -9.98 8.89
CA VAL A 430 -0.37 -9.00 9.33
C VAL A 430 -1.02 -8.32 8.13
N THR A 431 -2.35 -8.31 8.11
CA THR A 431 -3.17 -7.79 7.01
C THR A 431 -4.21 -6.78 7.48
N GLN A 432 -4.62 -5.90 6.56
CA GLN A 432 -5.79 -5.03 6.69
C GLN A 432 -6.78 -5.35 5.55
N GLY A 433 -7.80 -6.16 5.85
CA GLY A 433 -8.85 -6.57 4.93
C GLY A 433 -8.38 -7.50 3.79
N LYS A 434 -7.62 -6.96 2.83
CA LYS A 434 -6.95 -7.70 1.74
C LYS A 434 -5.51 -7.25 1.48
N ASN A 435 -5.07 -6.19 2.15
CA ASN A 435 -3.74 -5.62 1.95
C ASN A 435 -2.80 -6.26 2.98
N VAL A 436 -1.64 -6.77 2.54
CA VAL A 436 -0.55 -7.14 3.45
C VAL A 436 0.06 -5.85 3.99
N VAL A 437 0.31 -5.81 5.31
CA VAL A 437 0.77 -4.63 6.04
C VAL A 437 2.21 -4.81 6.50
N ALA A 438 2.53 -6.00 7.03
CA ALA A 438 3.87 -6.45 7.38
C ALA A 438 3.90 -7.98 7.44
N THR A 439 5.07 -8.60 7.24
CA THR A 439 5.27 -10.05 7.42
C THR A 439 6.59 -10.33 8.15
N HIS A 440 6.72 -11.55 8.68
CA HIS A 440 7.95 -12.12 9.22
C HIS A 440 8.03 -13.59 8.76
N GLU A 441 8.84 -13.83 7.73
CA GLU A 441 8.86 -15.09 6.96
C GLU A 441 10.31 -15.56 6.76
N ASP A 442 11.09 -15.63 7.85
CA ASP A 442 12.49 -16.06 7.86
C ASP A 442 12.65 -17.46 8.48
N ILE A 443 12.93 -18.45 7.64
CA ILE A 443 13.15 -19.86 8.02
C ILE A 443 14.43 -20.08 8.85
N LEU A 444 15.31 -19.08 8.94
CA LEU A 444 16.55 -19.14 9.71
C LEU A 444 16.47 -18.37 11.05
N ASP A 445 15.31 -17.82 11.41
CA ASP A 445 15.15 -17.12 12.68
C ASP A 445 14.99 -18.09 13.86
N GLU A 446 16.04 -18.23 14.66
CA GLU A 446 16.03 -19.03 15.90
C GLU A 446 15.07 -18.48 16.98
N ASN A 447 14.61 -17.22 16.88
CA ASN A 447 13.53 -16.71 17.73
C ASN A 447 12.17 -17.28 17.31
N GLN A 448 11.97 -17.60 16.03
CA GLN A 448 10.80 -18.31 15.50
C GLN A 448 10.93 -19.83 15.50
N THR A 449 12.15 -20.35 15.59
CA THR A 449 12.40 -21.79 15.58
C THR A 449 11.99 -22.43 16.91
N VAL A 450 11.27 -23.54 16.85
CA VAL A 450 11.08 -24.52 17.91
C VAL A 450 11.47 -25.90 17.39
N TYR A 451 11.80 -26.79 18.32
CA TYR A 451 12.38 -28.10 18.07
C TYR A 451 11.41 -29.18 18.55
N SER A 452 11.17 -30.19 17.72
CA SER A 452 10.31 -31.32 18.06
C SER A 452 11.12 -32.62 18.00
N PRO A 453 11.81 -32.99 19.10
CA PRO A 453 12.79 -34.06 19.05
C PRO A 453 12.13 -35.43 18.92
N LEU A 454 12.79 -36.33 18.20
CA LEU A 454 12.45 -37.75 18.13
C LEU A 454 13.71 -38.59 18.35
N VAL A 455 13.55 -39.69 19.08
CA VAL A 455 14.56 -40.74 19.24
C VAL A 455 14.00 -42.08 18.74
N GLU A 456 14.76 -42.72 17.87
CA GLU A 456 14.57 -44.10 17.43
C GLU A 456 15.78 -44.92 17.87
N THR A 457 15.59 -46.17 18.26
CA THR A 457 16.60 -46.92 19.02
C THR A 457 16.70 -48.37 18.53
N ASP A 458 17.92 -48.91 18.40
CA ASP A 458 18.20 -50.31 18.04
C ASP A 458 19.22 -50.96 19.01
N ALA A 459 18.81 -52.00 19.75
CA ALA A 459 19.62 -52.63 20.79
C ALA A 459 20.17 -54.03 20.41
N TYR A 460 21.45 -54.29 20.67
CA TYR A 460 22.19 -55.49 20.22
C TYR A 460 23.41 -55.85 21.10
N ASP A 461 23.87 -57.11 21.06
CA ASP A 461 25.17 -57.52 21.66
C ASP A 461 26.32 -56.89 20.86
N LEU A 462 27.19 -56.13 21.55
CA LEU A 462 28.34 -55.45 20.93
C LEU A 462 29.37 -56.43 20.33
N THR A 463 29.29 -57.71 20.65
CA THR A 463 30.22 -58.78 20.21
C THR A 463 30.06 -59.14 18.73
N ASP A 464 28.82 -59.30 18.25
CA ASP A 464 28.50 -59.73 16.88
C ASP A 464 27.28 -59.03 16.25
N SER A 465 26.62 -58.12 16.99
CA SER A 465 25.52 -57.27 16.55
C SER A 465 24.21 -58.00 16.22
N ASP A 466 23.91 -59.10 16.93
CA ASP A 466 22.55 -59.65 16.99
C ASP A 466 21.85 -59.35 18.34
N GLN A 467 20.63 -59.87 18.52
CA GLN A 467 19.80 -59.63 19.72
C GLN A 467 19.89 -60.77 20.75
N ILE A 468 21.03 -61.47 20.84
CA ILE A 468 21.22 -62.65 21.69
C ILE A 468 22.53 -62.55 22.49
N LEU A 469 22.42 -62.10 23.75
CA LEU A 469 23.54 -62.10 24.70
C LEU A 469 23.93 -63.53 25.12
N SER A 470 25.21 -63.71 25.42
CA SER A 470 25.74 -64.93 26.03
C SER A 470 25.13 -65.22 27.41
N VAL A 471 25.17 -66.49 27.83
CA VAL A 471 24.70 -66.95 29.17
C VAL A 471 25.51 -66.37 30.33
N GLU A 472 26.75 -65.93 30.08
CA GLU A 472 27.56 -65.19 31.06
C GLU A 472 27.24 -63.68 31.09
N GLY A 473 26.27 -63.23 30.27
CA GLY A 473 26.01 -61.81 30.01
C GLY A 473 26.96 -61.23 28.94
N GLY A 474 27.05 -59.91 28.87
CA GLY A 474 27.84 -59.19 27.86
C GLY A 474 27.55 -57.69 27.84
N THR A 475 28.24 -56.95 26.97
CA THR A 475 27.97 -55.53 26.72
C THR A 475 26.82 -55.42 25.71
N LEU A 476 25.63 -55.10 26.22
CA LEU A 476 24.51 -54.66 25.40
C LEU A 476 24.77 -53.22 24.95
N ARG A 477 24.64 -52.94 23.66
CA ARG A 477 24.62 -51.58 23.13
C ARG A 477 23.22 -51.24 22.68
N ASP A 478 22.71 -50.08 23.09
CA ASP A 478 21.65 -49.41 22.33
C ASP A 478 22.25 -48.31 21.44
N ARG A 479 21.67 -48.15 20.26
CA ARG A 479 22.09 -47.20 19.24
C ARG A 479 20.92 -46.27 18.93
N ILE A 480 21.02 -45.05 19.41
CA ILE A 480 19.98 -44.03 19.35
C ILE A 480 20.22 -43.14 18.13
N GLU A 481 19.32 -43.22 17.15
CA GLU A 481 19.20 -42.22 16.08
C GLU A 481 18.28 -41.09 16.57
N TYR A 482 18.79 -39.85 16.55
CA TYR A 482 18.06 -38.67 17.01
C TYR A 482 17.79 -37.70 15.85
N SER A 483 16.67 -36.97 15.94
CA SER A 483 16.29 -35.91 15.00
C SER A 483 15.49 -34.79 15.69
N GLY A 484 15.36 -33.63 15.05
CA GLY A 484 14.62 -32.48 15.59
C GLY A 484 15.30 -31.78 16.77
N VAL A 485 16.62 -31.82 16.86
CA VAL A 485 17.40 -31.20 17.96
C VAL A 485 18.13 -29.92 17.51
N GLN A 486 18.53 -29.07 18.46
CA GLN A 486 19.25 -27.84 18.17
C GLN A 486 20.74 -28.13 17.93
N THR A 487 21.27 -27.64 16.80
CA THR A 487 22.70 -27.79 16.47
C THR A 487 23.57 -26.99 17.46
N GLY A 488 24.65 -27.61 17.96
CA GLY A 488 25.56 -27.03 18.93
C GLY A 488 25.10 -27.11 20.39
N GLN A 489 23.87 -27.57 20.65
CA GLN A 489 23.35 -27.77 22.00
C GLN A 489 23.87 -29.09 22.61
N THR A 490 24.04 -29.10 23.93
CA THR A 490 24.46 -30.29 24.71
C THR A 490 23.24 -31.09 25.17
N TYR A 491 23.33 -32.41 25.04
CA TYR A 491 22.29 -33.37 25.40
C TYR A 491 22.87 -34.51 26.24
N ILE A 492 22.01 -35.17 27.00
CA ILE A 492 22.29 -36.44 27.68
C ILE A 492 21.19 -37.41 27.27
N VAL A 493 21.57 -38.54 26.68
CA VAL A 493 20.68 -39.70 26.54
C VAL A 493 20.88 -40.63 27.73
N ARG A 494 19.80 -41.13 28.32
CA ARG A 494 19.83 -42.06 29.47
C ARG A 494 18.95 -43.27 29.22
N GLY A 495 19.58 -44.44 29.34
CA GLY A 495 18.95 -45.73 29.16
C GLY A 495 18.71 -46.47 30.45
N GLU A 496 17.65 -47.28 30.47
CA GLU A 496 17.29 -48.17 31.56
C GLU A 496 16.86 -49.53 31.00
N VAL A 497 17.50 -50.62 31.44
CA VAL A 497 17.18 -51.97 30.96
C VAL A 497 16.02 -52.55 31.76
N MET A 498 14.98 -52.99 31.06
CA MET A 498 13.73 -53.53 31.59
C MET A 498 13.66 -55.04 31.38
N ASP A 499 12.99 -55.75 32.28
CA ASP A 499 12.73 -57.19 32.19
C ASP A 499 11.36 -57.42 31.49
N LYS A 500 11.36 -58.01 30.28
CA LYS A 500 10.18 -58.02 29.39
C LYS A 500 9.00 -58.84 29.94
N ASP A 501 9.27 -59.89 30.70
CA ASP A 501 8.24 -60.78 31.26
C ASP A 501 7.53 -60.16 32.49
N THR A 502 8.23 -59.28 33.22
CA THR A 502 7.68 -58.63 34.42
C THR A 502 7.23 -57.19 34.19
N GLY A 503 7.86 -56.48 33.25
CA GLY A 503 7.74 -55.03 33.08
C GLY A 503 8.45 -54.22 34.17
N GLU A 504 9.28 -54.85 35.01
CA GLU A 504 10.04 -54.18 36.08
C GLU A 504 11.44 -53.76 35.58
N SER A 505 11.96 -52.65 36.11
CA SER A 505 13.33 -52.22 35.86
C SER A 505 14.33 -53.19 36.48
N THR A 506 15.40 -53.47 35.74
CA THR A 506 16.52 -54.28 36.25
C THR A 506 17.44 -53.50 37.20
N GLY A 507 17.36 -52.16 37.20
CA GLY A 507 18.34 -51.29 37.84
C GLY A 507 19.67 -51.16 37.10
N ILE A 508 19.81 -51.72 35.90
CA ILE A 508 20.93 -51.47 34.98
C ILE A 508 20.60 -50.23 34.15
N THR A 509 21.49 -49.23 34.20
CA THR A 509 21.31 -47.94 33.49
C THR A 509 22.61 -47.49 32.85
N GLY A 510 22.51 -46.83 31.70
CA GLY A 510 23.61 -46.18 30.98
C GLY A 510 23.30 -44.72 30.70
N GLU A 511 24.31 -43.88 30.51
CA GLU A 511 24.13 -42.51 30.01
C GLU A 511 25.28 -42.08 29.10
N THR A 512 24.94 -41.35 28.03
CA THR A 512 25.92 -40.74 27.13
C THR A 512 25.60 -39.25 26.95
N ALA A 513 26.55 -38.40 27.31
CA ALA A 513 26.49 -36.96 27.10
C ALA A 513 27.17 -36.59 25.76
N PHE A 514 26.49 -35.83 24.92
CA PHE A 514 26.98 -35.42 23.60
C PHE A 514 26.63 -33.96 23.29
N GLN A 515 27.31 -33.38 22.30
CA GLN A 515 26.95 -32.10 21.70
C GLN A 515 26.47 -32.37 20.28
N ALA A 516 25.26 -31.94 19.93
CA ALA A 516 24.67 -32.21 18.61
C ALA A 516 25.45 -31.45 17.52
N GLY A 517 26.06 -32.19 16.58
CA GLY A 517 26.80 -31.59 15.45
C GLY A 517 25.91 -31.12 14.30
N ALA A 518 24.66 -31.58 14.27
CA ALA A 518 23.60 -31.25 13.33
C ALA A 518 22.24 -31.51 14.00
N GLU A 519 21.13 -31.17 13.31
CA GLU A 519 19.76 -31.37 13.83
C GLU A 519 19.31 -32.84 13.90
N SER A 520 20.14 -33.76 13.37
CA SER A 520 19.98 -35.22 13.46
C SER A 520 21.33 -35.93 13.51
N GLY A 521 21.39 -37.10 14.13
CA GLY A 521 22.61 -37.89 14.25
C GLY A 521 22.41 -39.21 14.97
N VAL A 522 23.52 -39.82 15.41
CA VAL A 522 23.53 -41.11 16.13
C VAL A 522 24.39 -40.99 17.38
N VAL A 523 23.97 -41.65 18.47
CA VAL A 523 24.73 -41.80 19.72
C VAL A 523 24.51 -43.20 20.29
N ASP A 524 25.55 -43.82 20.83
CA ASP A 524 25.48 -45.15 21.44
C ASP A 524 25.41 -45.04 22.99
N VAL A 525 24.72 -45.99 23.63
CA VAL A 525 24.77 -46.21 25.09
C VAL A 525 25.10 -47.68 25.35
N ASP A 526 26.11 -47.93 26.20
CA ASP A 526 26.55 -49.29 26.56
C ASP A 526 26.05 -49.68 27.96
N PHE A 527 25.58 -50.92 28.11
CA PHE A 527 25.09 -51.53 29.35
C PHE A 527 25.80 -52.87 29.60
N GLU A 528 26.41 -53.01 30.77
CA GLU A 528 27.04 -54.27 31.19
C GLU A 528 25.98 -55.20 31.80
N ILE A 529 25.54 -56.21 31.04
CA ILE A 529 24.54 -57.19 31.48
C ILE A 529 25.23 -58.36 32.19
N PRO A 530 24.90 -58.66 33.46
CA PRO A 530 25.54 -59.75 34.21
C PRO A 530 24.86 -61.12 34.01
N ALA A 531 25.61 -62.19 34.26
CA ALA A 531 25.20 -63.59 34.08
C ALA A 531 23.94 -64.03 34.85
N ASP A 532 23.52 -63.34 35.91
CA ASP A 532 22.26 -63.64 36.62
C ASP A 532 21.00 -63.16 35.86
N HIS A 533 21.18 -62.60 34.67
CA HIS A 533 20.13 -62.36 33.68
C HIS A 533 19.97 -63.51 32.66
N ALA A 534 20.75 -64.60 32.77
CA ALA A 534 20.64 -65.77 31.89
C ALA A 534 19.19 -66.29 31.75
N GLY A 535 18.75 -66.48 30.51
CA GLY A 535 17.41 -66.96 30.17
C GLY A 535 16.31 -65.89 30.19
N LYS A 536 16.62 -64.62 30.48
CA LYS A 536 15.66 -63.51 30.41
C LYS A 536 15.52 -62.94 29.00
N THR A 537 14.38 -62.28 28.77
CA THR A 537 14.22 -61.31 27.67
C THR A 537 14.24 -59.89 28.27
N LEU A 538 15.04 -59.01 27.69
CA LEU A 538 15.28 -57.64 28.14
C LEU A 538 14.86 -56.64 27.05
N VAL A 539 14.55 -55.40 27.45
CA VAL A 539 14.22 -54.27 26.55
C VAL A 539 14.86 -53.00 27.11
N VAL A 540 15.43 -52.11 26.29
CA VAL A 540 15.96 -50.81 26.79
C VAL A 540 14.93 -49.70 26.62
N PHE A 541 14.84 -48.84 27.63
CA PHE A 541 14.01 -47.63 27.67
C PHE A 541 14.92 -46.40 27.65
N GLU A 542 14.75 -45.52 26.65
CA GLU A 542 15.62 -44.36 26.44
C GLU A 542 14.94 -43.02 26.71
N ARG A 543 15.71 -42.06 27.25
CA ARG A 543 15.23 -40.73 27.65
C ARG A 543 16.24 -39.66 27.26
N LEU A 544 15.83 -38.73 26.40
CA LEU A 544 16.68 -37.64 25.91
C LEU A 544 16.44 -36.37 26.72
N TYR A 545 17.51 -35.82 27.28
CA TYR A 545 17.52 -34.58 28.07
C TYR A 545 18.35 -33.49 27.37
N VAL A 546 17.84 -32.25 27.31
CA VAL A 546 18.63 -31.07 26.96
C VAL A 546 19.30 -30.48 28.21
N VAL A 547 20.58 -30.10 28.09
CA VAL A 547 21.36 -29.51 29.19
C VAL A 547 21.53 -28.00 29.01
N THR A 548 20.73 -27.23 29.74
CA THR A 548 20.72 -25.76 29.67
C THR A 548 21.50 -25.13 30.83
N GLY A 549 21.98 -23.88 30.65
CA GLY A 549 22.62 -23.09 31.72
C GLY A 549 24.16 -23.06 31.71
N ASP A 550 24.72 -22.27 32.63
CA ASP A 550 26.17 -22.03 32.75
C ASP A 550 26.90 -23.18 33.48
N ALA A 551 28.19 -23.36 33.17
CA ALA A 551 29.04 -24.37 33.81
C ALA A 551 29.09 -24.23 35.35
N GLY A 552 28.43 -25.15 36.05
CA GLY A 552 28.28 -25.16 37.51
C GLY A 552 26.88 -24.82 38.03
N ASN A 553 25.94 -24.46 37.15
CA ASN A 553 24.51 -24.35 37.42
C ASN A 553 23.71 -24.72 36.16
N THR A 554 23.81 -25.99 35.76
CA THR A 554 23.05 -26.56 34.64
C THR A 554 21.69 -27.09 35.09
N THR A 555 20.73 -27.10 34.16
CA THR A 555 19.41 -27.69 34.28
C THR A 555 19.22 -28.73 33.18
N GLU A 556 18.59 -29.86 33.52
CA GLU A 556 18.23 -30.93 32.59
C GLU A 556 16.72 -30.89 32.38
N GLU A 557 16.27 -30.81 31.13
CA GLU A 557 14.86 -30.83 30.71
C GLU A 557 14.65 -32.05 29.81
N LEU A 558 13.64 -32.87 30.11
CA LEU A 558 13.29 -34.05 29.31
C LEU A 558 12.55 -33.59 28.05
N ILE A 559 12.99 -34.02 26.87
CA ILE A 559 12.48 -33.52 25.58
C ILE A 559 12.00 -34.62 24.62
N ALA A 560 12.39 -35.87 24.83
CA ALA A 560 11.86 -37.04 24.12
C ALA A 560 12.10 -38.33 24.92
N VAL A 561 11.29 -39.36 24.67
CA VAL A 561 11.38 -40.68 25.30
C VAL A 561 11.10 -41.78 24.28
N HIS A 562 11.69 -42.96 24.50
CA HIS A 562 11.35 -44.21 23.83
C HIS A 562 11.17 -45.30 24.89
N GLU A 563 9.92 -45.57 25.29
CA GLU A 563 9.57 -46.42 26.44
C GLU A 563 8.47 -47.44 26.11
N ASP A 564 8.65 -48.26 25.06
CA ASP A 564 7.77 -49.40 24.77
C ASP A 564 8.42 -50.76 25.10
N ILE A 565 7.87 -51.44 26.10
CA ILE A 565 8.26 -52.81 26.51
C ILE A 565 8.02 -53.86 25.40
N ASN A 566 7.33 -53.49 24.32
CA ASN A 566 7.02 -54.38 23.20
C ASN A 566 7.95 -54.19 21.99
N GLU A 567 8.67 -53.07 21.83
CA GLU A 567 9.50 -52.78 20.64
C GLU A 567 10.49 -53.93 20.36
N GLU A 568 10.39 -54.51 19.17
CA GLU A 568 11.15 -55.67 18.74
C GLU A 568 12.62 -55.29 18.51
N ARG A 569 12.89 -54.08 18.02
CA ARG A 569 14.27 -53.56 17.81
C ARG A 569 15.02 -53.31 19.12
N GLN A 570 14.29 -53.12 20.21
CA GLN A 570 14.82 -52.96 21.57
C GLN A 570 14.92 -54.28 22.34
N THR A 571 14.39 -55.38 21.81
CA THR A 571 14.28 -56.65 22.54
C THR A 571 15.50 -57.53 22.37
N VAL A 572 16.22 -57.80 23.46
CA VAL A 572 17.41 -58.69 23.48
C VAL A 572 17.17 -59.87 24.42
N THR A 573 17.59 -61.07 24.01
CA THR A 573 17.47 -62.30 24.82
C THR A 573 18.82 -62.68 25.40
N VAL A 574 18.89 -63.03 26.69
CA VAL A 574 20.10 -63.60 27.30
C VAL A 574 20.01 -65.13 27.24
N THR A 575 21.01 -65.80 26.68
CA THR A 575 21.02 -67.26 26.49
C THR A 575 20.85 -68.00 27.82
N GLY A 576 19.94 -68.99 27.88
CA GLY A 576 19.59 -69.70 29.12
C GLY A 576 20.39 -70.96 29.43
N GLU A 577 21.03 -71.59 28.44
CA GLU A 577 21.81 -72.83 28.60
C GLU A 577 23.09 -72.76 27.76
N VAL A 578 24.23 -73.19 28.33
CA VAL A 578 25.47 -73.43 27.56
C VAL A 578 25.23 -74.64 26.63
N PRO A 579 25.47 -74.54 25.31
CA PRO A 579 25.45 -75.71 24.44
C PRO A 579 26.54 -76.71 24.84
N GLU A 580 26.18 -77.96 25.18
CA GLU A 580 27.18 -79.00 25.44
C GLU A 580 28.04 -79.25 24.19
N GLU A 581 29.35 -78.97 24.29
CA GLU A 581 30.30 -79.25 23.22
C GLU A 581 30.26 -80.74 22.83
N THR A 582 29.86 -81.02 21.59
CA THR A 582 29.88 -82.39 21.05
C THR A 582 31.30 -82.70 20.55
N PRO A 583 32.02 -83.69 21.11
CA PRO A 583 33.44 -83.86 20.84
C PRO A 583 33.72 -84.29 19.39
N THR A 584 34.58 -83.53 18.71
CA THR A 584 35.04 -83.82 17.35
C THR A 584 35.79 -85.17 17.28
N PRO A 585 35.48 -86.06 16.31
CA PRO A 585 36.20 -87.32 16.14
C PRO A 585 37.65 -87.13 15.66
N GLU A 586 38.59 -87.88 16.23
CA GLU A 586 39.98 -87.95 15.74
C GLU A 586 40.07 -88.64 14.35
N GLU A 587 40.86 -88.07 13.43
CA GLU A 587 41.17 -88.66 12.12
C GLU A 587 42.46 -89.52 12.20
N PRO A 588 42.50 -90.75 11.63
CA PRO A 588 43.61 -91.68 11.84
C PRO A 588 44.85 -91.42 10.96
N GLU A 589 46.04 -91.52 11.54
CA GLU A 589 47.33 -91.38 10.84
C GLU A 589 47.56 -92.40 9.71
N THR A 590 48.29 -91.99 8.66
CA THR A 590 49.01 -92.91 7.75
C THR A 590 50.43 -92.39 7.41
N PRO A 591 51.44 -93.25 7.13
CA PRO A 591 52.86 -92.87 7.34
C PRO A 591 53.82 -92.95 6.12
N GLY A 592 54.57 -91.86 5.87
CA GLY A 592 55.73 -91.76 4.95
C GLY A 592 55.37 -91.61 3.45
N LYS A 593 56.21 -91.10 2.52
CA LYS A 593 57.62 -90.58 2.49
C LYS A 593 57.86 -89.95 1.06
N ASP A 594 58.91 -89.22 0.66
CA ASP A 594 60.22 -88.79 1.23
C ASP A 594 60.81 -87.61 0.39
N VAL A 595 61.56 -86.66 1.01
CA VAL A 595 62.44 -85.57 0.41
C VAL A 595 61.85 -84.61 -0.67
N ASP A 596 62.34 -83.37 -0.90
CA ASP A 596 63.52 -82.61 -0.41
C ASP A 596 63.25 -81.07 -0.35
N LEU A 597 64.18 -80.30 0.22
CA LEU A 597 64.23 -78.80 0.22
C LEU A 597 65.31 -78.28 -0.78
N PRO A 598 65.61 -76.95 -0.94
CA PRO A 598 65.18 -75.72 -0.25
C PRO A 598 64.49 -74.71 -1.22
N GLU A 599 64.41 -73.37 -1.09
CA GLU A 599 65.03 -72.36 -0.19
C GLU A 599 64.20 -71.04 -0.15
N THR A 600 64.53 -70.11 0.76
CA THR A 600 64.00 -68.72 0.85
C THR A 600 65.17 -67.71 0.83
N PRO A 601 64.96 -66.41 0.52
CA PRO A 601 64.79 -65.46 1.64
C PRO A 601 63.91 -64.21 1.39
N GLU A 602 63.57 -63.58 2.51
CA GLU A 602 63.05 -62.21 2.74
C GLU A 602 64.22 -61.16 2.70
N PRO A 603 64.17 -59.89 3.22
CA PRO A 603 63.08 -59.12 3.89
C PRO A 603 62.96 -57.62 3.47
N GLU A 604 62.18 -56.86 4.26
CA GLU A 604 62.35 -55.45 4.72
C GLU A 604 61.38 -54.33 4.26
N GLN A 605 60.73 -53.75 5.28
CA GLN A 605 60.11 -52.41 5.39
C GLN A 605 61.21 -51.33 5.58
N PRO A 606 60.98 -49.97 5.62
CA PRO A 606 59.87 -49.31 6.34
C PRO A 606 59.39 -47.94 5.80
N GLY A 607 58.56 -47.25 6.59
CA GLY A 607 58.48 -45.78 6.62
C GLY A 607 57.20 -45.18 6.02
N GLY A 608 56.65 -44.18 6.70
CA GLY A 608 55.55 -43.35 6.23
C GLY A 608 55.59 -41.97 6.90
N GLU A 609 54.84 -41.01 6.35
CA GLU A 609 54.62 -39.68 6.93
C GLU A 609 53.38 -39.05 6.27
N THR A 610 52.63 -38.24 7.02
CA THR A 610 51.45 -37.50 6.53
C THR A 610 51.63 -36.02 6.87
N PRO A 611 51.33 -35.10 5.94
CA PRO A 611 50.83 -33.78 6.30
C PRO A 611 49.47 -33.47 5.63
N GLU A 612 48.84 -32.40 6.11
CA GLU A 612 47.43 -32.05 5.89
C GLU A 612 47.28 -30.91 4.83
N PRO A 613 46.23 -30.05 4.77
CA PRO A 613 45.49 -29.81 3.53
C PRO A 613 45.68 -28.41 2.91
N GLU A 614 45.02 -28.11 1.78
CA GLU A 614 44.26 -26.85 1.58
C GLU A 614 43.42 -26.82 0.27
N GLN A 615 42.53 -25.81 0.18
CA GLN A 615 41.38 -25.59 -0.72
C GLN A 615 41.56 -25.74 -2.26
N PRO A 616 40.45 -25.94 -3.00
CA PRO A 616 40.19 -25.35 -4.31
C PRO A 616 39.30 -24.08 -4.23
N GLY A 617 39.48 -23.14 -5.18
CA GLY A 617 38.68 -21.93 -5.35
C GLY A 617 38.10 -21.77 -6.76
N GLU A 618 37.30 -20.72 -6.96
CA GLU A 618 36.50 -20.43 -8.18
C GLU A 618 37.30 -20.30 -9.50
N GLU A 619 36.65 -20.57 -10.63
CA GLU A 619 36.44 -19.54 -11.68
C GLU A 619 35.28 -19.91 -12.64
N THR A 620 34.70 -18.89 -13.30
CA THR A 620 33.48 -18.95 -14.14
C THR A 620 33.77 -19.24 -15.62
N PRO A 621 32.75 -19.63 -16.42
CA PRO A 621 32.70 -19.10 -17.79
C PRO A 621 31.30 -18.71 -18.31
N ALA A 622 31.26 -17.67 -19.16
CA ALA A 622 30.14 -17.25 -20.01
C ALA A 622 30.67 -16.29 -21.10
N PRO A 623 29.91 -15.96 -22.17
CA PRO A 623 28.90 -16.73 -22.91
C PRO A 623 29.23 -16.82 -24.43
N GLU A 624 28.43 -17.55 -25.21
CA GLU A 624 28.41 -17.42 -26.68
C GLU A 624 27.18 -16.62 -27.17
N GLN A 625 27.29 -15.95 -28.33
CA GLN A 625 26.21 -15.20 -28.98
C GLN A 625 26.04 -15.60 -30.46
N PRO A 626 24.84 -15.39 -31.05
CA PRO A 626 24.45 -16.00 -32.33
C PRO A 626 24.95 -15.25 -33.57
N GLY A 627 25.04 -15.98 -34.69
CA GLY A 627 25.35 -15.42 -36.01
C GLY A 627 24.11 -14.92 -36.78
N GLU A 628 24.31 -13.89 -37.60
CA GLU A 628 23.32 -13.23 -38.45
C GLU A 628 23.63 -13.49 -39.93
N GLU A 629 22.69 -14.06 -40.70
CA GLU A 629 22.75 -14.01 -42.18
C GLU A 629 21.34 -13.97 -42.82
N THR A 630 21.16 -13.11 -43.83
CA THR A 630 20.13 -13.19 -44.87
C THR A 630 20.60 -12.36 -46.06
N PRO A 631 20.44 -12.80 -47.34
CA PRO A 631 19.59 -12.00 -48.24
C PRO A 631 18.90 -12.74 -49.43
N ALA A 632 17.60 -12.44 -49.60
CA ALA A 632 16.95 -12.16 -50.90
C ALA A 632 16.72 -13.35 -51.91
N PRO A 633 16.18 -13.13 -53.14
CA PRO A 633 14.74 -13.32 -53.40
C PRO A 633 14.34 -14.04 -54.73
N GLU A 634 13.05 -14.35 -54.95
CA GLU A 634 12.25 -14.05 -56.18
C GLU A 634 10.82 -14.68 -56.21
N GLU A 635 10.08 -14.43 -57.30
CA GLU A 635 8.64 -14.62 -57.67
C GLU A 635 8.01 -16.04 -57.47
N GLY A 636 6.69 -16.28 -57.53
CA GLY A 636 5.47 -15.45 -57.74
C GLY A 636 4.23 -16.28 -58.19
N VAL A 637 3.05 -15.63 -58.40
CA VAL A 637 1.76 -16.20 -58.93
C VAL A 637 0.99 -17.16 -57.97
N GLY A 638 -0.36 -17.23 -57.88
CA GLY A 638 -1.46 -16.40 -58.42
C GLY A 638 -2.79 -17.18 -58.67
N GLY A 639 -3.95 -16.57 -58.38
CA GLY A 639 -5.32 -17.10 -58.67
C GLY A 639 -5.89 -18.13 -57.66
N GLU A 640 -7.19 -18.48 -57.63
CA GLU A 640 -8.41 -17.87 -58.23
C GLU A 640 -9.68 -18.30 -57.44
N ILE A 641 -10.86 -17.72 -57.75
CA ILE A 641 -12.17 -17.91 -57.10
C ILE A 641 -12.94 -19.10 -57.70
N VAL A 642 -13.73 -19.84 -56.90
CA VAL A 642 -14.83 -20.71 -57.39
C VAL A 642 -16.05 -20.67 -56.44
N ASP A 643 -17.26 -20.77 -57.01
CA ASP A 643 -18.59 -20.54 -56.42
C ASP A 643 -19.38 -21.80 -55.97
N ASN A 644 -20.19 -21.67 -54.89
CA ASN A 644 -21.60 -22.17 -54.74
C ASN A 644 -21.82 -23.72 -54.79
N PRO A 645 -23.05 -24.31 -54.64
CA PRO A 645 -24.32 -23.97 -53.93
C PRO A 645 -24.62 -24.91 -52.73
N GLY A 646 -25.76 -24.87 -51.99
CA GLY A 646 -26.94 -23.99 -52.02
C GLY A 646 -28.31 -24.72 -52.15
N LEU A 647 -29.09 -24.86 -51.07
CA LEU A 647 -30.53 -25.26 -50.95
C LEU A 647 -30.91 -25.17 -49.43
N VAL A 648 -32.08 -24.86 -48.85
CA VAL A 648 -33.47 -24.32 -49.12
C VAL A 648 -34.36 -24.87 -47.95
N ILE A 649 -35.63 -24.42 -47.80
CA ILE A 649 -36.67 -24.81 -46.78
C ILE A 649 -36.59 -24.03 -45.44
N THR A 650 -37.63 -23.34 -44.90
CA THR A 650 -38.95 -22.83 -45.39
C THR A 650 -39.44 -21.66 -44.49
N ASP A 651 -40.41 -20.88 -44.98
CA ASP A 651 -41.22 -19.87 -44.25
C ASP A 651 -42.61 -20.45 -43.81
N ASP A 652 -43.57 -19.57 -43.45
CA ASP A 652 -44.99 -19.77 -43.05
C ASP A 652 -45.19 -20.20 -41.55
N ASP A 653 -46.25 -19.87 -40.79
CA ASP A 653 -47.58 -19.22 -40.98
C ASP A 653 -48.11 -18.80 -39.55
N VAL A 654 -48.99 -17.82 -39.21
CA VAL A 654 -49.49 -16.53 -39.76
C VAL A 654 -50.52 -15.86 -38.78
N GLN A 655 -50.87 -14.56 -38.95
CA GLN A 655 -51.96 -13.76 -38.27
C GLN A 655 -51.72 -13.31 -36.79
N GLY A 656 -52.34 -12.23 -36.27
CA GLY A 656 -53.17 -11.16 -36.87
C GLY A 656 -54.00 -10.33 -35.85
N GLU A 657 -54.21 -9.03 -36.14
CA GLU A 657 -55.16 -8.03 -35.53
C GLU A 657 -55.11 -7.79 -33.99
N VAL A 658 -55.00 -6.58 -33.40
CA VAL A 658 -55.65 -5.25 -33.56
C VAL A 658 -57.08 -5.17 -32.96
N VAL A 659 -57.29 -4.29 -31.94
CA VAL A 659 -58.47 -3.40 -31.70
C VAL A 659 -58.26 -2.52 -30.43
N ASP A 660 -58.99 -1.41 -30.36
CA ASP A 660 -58.90 -0.22 -29.50
C ASP A 660 -58.92 -0.32 -27.95
N ASN A 661 -58.50 0.81 -27.34
CA ASN A 661 -58.67 1.25 -25.95
C ASN A 661 -60.05 1.91 -25.73
N PRO A 662 -60.73 1.76 -24.57
CA PRO A 662 -60.86 2.96 -23.71
C PRO A 662 -61.01 2.72 -22.17
N ALA A 663 -60.48 3.71 -21.42
CA ALA A 663 -61.06 4.34 -20.21
C ALA A 663 -61.24 3.56 -18.88
N ASN A 664 -60.39 3.95 -17.90
CA ASN A 664 -60.77 4.54 -16.60
C ASN A 664 -61.80 3.84 -15.69
N ASP A 665 -61.36 3.41 -14.51
CA ASP A 665 -62.05 3.74 -13.24
C ASP A 665 -61.05 3.94 -12.08
N GLN A 666 -61.52 4.45 -10.94
CA GLN A 666 -60.71 4.71 -9.73
C GLN A 666 -61.08 3.74 -8.59
N ASP A 667 -60.14 3.50 -7.67
CA ASP A 667 -60.37 3.90 -6.26
C ASP A 667 -59.04 4.01 -5.48
N THR A 668 -59.14 4.35 -4.20
CA THR A 668 -58.09 4.86 -3.31
C THR A 668 -57.84 3.94 -2.11
N VAL A 669 -56.57 3.76 -1.72
CA VAL A 669 -56.17 3.35 -0.35
C VAL A 669 -54.89 4.09 0.05
N ALA A 670 -54.78 4.41 1.34
CA ALA A 670 -53.74 5.22 1.98
C ALA A 670 -52.28 4.75 1.77
N GLY A 671 -51.36 5.71 1.86
CA GLY A 671 -49.96 5.49 2.25
C GLY A 671 -49.69 5.92 3.70
N PRO A 672 -48.49 5.67 4.25
CA PRO A 672 -48.04 6.16 5.55
C PRO A 672 -47.36 7.55 5.46
N GLU A 673 -47.18 8.19 6.61
CA GLU A 673 -46.59 9.53 6.75
C GLU A 673 -45.08 9.57 6.44
N LEU A 674 -44.63 10.63 5.77
CA LEU A 674 -43.24 11.11 5.85
C LEU A 674 -43.14 12.07 7.05
N ALA A 675 -42.43 11.65 8.09
CA ALA A 675 -42.22 12.46 9.29
C ALA A 675 -41.13 13.53 9.09
N ASP A 676 -41.30 14.68 9.75
CA ASP A 676 -40.35 15.80 9.73
C ASP A 676 -38.94 15.39 10.18
N THR A 677 -37.95 15.60 9.31
CA THR A 677 -36.54 15.76 9.69
C THR A 677 -35.96 16.98 8.97
N GLY A 678 -36.25 18.17 9.50
CA GLY A 678 -35.83 19.45 8.93
C GLY A 678 -34.31 19.68 9.01
N PHE A 679 -33.57 19.24 7.99
CA PHE A 679 -32.17 19.62 7.80
C PHE A 679 -32.08 20.95 7.01
N ASN A 680 -31.59 21.99 7.69
CA ASN A 680 -31.51 23.35 7.16
C ASN A 680 -30.08 23.65 6.64
N LEU A 681 -29.96 24.44 5.57
CA LEU A 681 -28.67 24.71 4.92
C LEU A 681 -27.81 25.72 5.73
N THR A 682 -27.04 25.24 6.71
CA THR A 682 -26.04 26.06 7.42
C THR A 682 -24.70 25.36 7.75
N SER A 683 -24.58 24.05 7.58
CA SER A 683 -23.46 23.26 8.15
C SER A 683 -22.06 23.63 7.63
N THR A 684 -21.92 24.09 6.38
CA THR A 684 -20.60 24.33 5.74
C THR A 684 -19.78 25.43 6.42
N VAL A 685 -20.43 26.38 7.11
CA VAL A 685 -19.75 27.48 7.82
C VAL A 685 -19.25 27.06 9.21
N VAL A 686 -19.88 26.05 9.82
CA VAL A 686 -19.60 25.63 11.21
C VAL A 686 -18.27 24.88 11.32
N ILE A 687 -17.94 24.04 10.33
CA ILE A 687 -16.72 23.23 10.34
C ILE A 687 -15.47 24.12 10.25
N ALA A 688 -15.45 25.08 9.31
CA ALA A 688 -14.34 26.05 9.19
C ALA A 688 -14.16 26.91 10.45
N ALA A 689 -15.26 27.30 11.10
CA ALA A 689 -15.22 28.08 12.34
C ALA A 689 -14.65 27.29 13.54
N LEU A 690 -14.92 25.98 13.62
CA LEU A 690 -14.40 25.12 14.69
C LEU A 690 -12.89 24.90 14.58
N VAL A 691 -12.36 24.68 13.37
CA VAL A 691 -10.91 24.53 13.14
C VAL A 691 -10.15 25.81 13.54
N LEU A 692 -10.68 26.99 13.16
CA LEU A 692 -10.10 28.28 13.54
C LEU A 692 -10.17 28.56 15.05
N LEU A 693 -11.23 28.12 15.74
CA LEU A 693 -11.36 28.28 17.19
C LEU A 693 -10.38 27.42 17.98
N LEU A 694 -10.12 26.19 17.54
CA LEU A 694 -9.15 25.30 18.18
C LEU A 694 -7.71 25.84 18.06
N LEU A 695 -7.33 26.33 16.87
CA LEU A 695 -6.02 26.96 16.64
C LEU A 695 -5.86 28.29 17.41
N GLY A 696 -6.92 29.08 17.54
CA GLY A 696 -6.90 30.33 18.31
C GLY A 696 -6.75 30.15 19.83
N GLY A 697 -7.24 29.03 20.38
CA GLY A 697 -7.25 28.79 21.83
C GLY A 697 -5.86 28.58 22.45
N GLY A 698 -4.98 27.82 21.79
CA GLY A 698 -3.68 27.42 22.35
C GLY A 698 -2.73 28.60 22.59
N LEU A 699 -2.73 29.59 21.71
CA LEU A 699 -1.76 30.71 21.74
C LEU A 699 -1.91 31.61 22.98
N VAL A 700 -3.12 31.70 23.54
CA VAL A 700 -3.43 32.52 24.72
C VAL A 700 -3.03 31.82 26.04
N ALA A 701 -3.00 30.48 26.05
CA ALA A 701 -2.55 29.71 27.20
C ALA A 701 -1.03 29.79 27.37
N TYR A 702 -0.28 29.57 26.28
CA TYR A 702 1.19 29.51 26.29
C TYR A 702 1.82 30.81 26.82
N GLN A 703 1.38 31.97 26.31
CA GLN A 703 1.88 33.28 26.75
C GLN A 703 1.59 33.64 28.23
N ARG A 704 0.69 32.90 28.90
CA ARG A 704 0.43 33.05 30.34
C ARG A 704 1.29 32.15 31.22
N PHE A 705 1.83 31.05 30.69
CA PHE A 705 2.66 30.13 31.46
C PHE A 705 4.12 30.63 31.53
N SER A 706 4.73 30.96 30.39
CA SER A 706 6.14 31.36 30.28
C SER A 706 6.52 32.65 31.03
N ARG A 707 5.55 33.41 31.55
CA ARG A 707 5.80 34.57 32.43
C ARG A 707 5.90 34.24 33.93
N ARG A 708 5.61 33.01 34.36
CA ARG A 708 5.71 32.63 35.78
C ARG A 708 7.07 32.05 36.20
N GLU A 709 7.81 31.42 35.29
CA GLU A 709 9.13 30.85 35.62
C GLU A 709 10.25 31.89 35.54
N LEU A 710 10.19 32.83 34.59
CA LEU A 710 11.16 33.93 34.41
C LEU A 710 11.10 35.04 35.48
N GLN A 711 10.40 34.82 36.60
CA GLN A 711 10.48 35.65 37.82
C GLN A 711 10.75 34.82 39.10
N GLY A 712 11.05 33.52 38.97
CA GLY A 712 11.34 32.63 40.11
C GLY A 712 12.83 32.45 40.42
N ALA A 713 13.74 32.88 39.54
CA ALA A 713 15.15 32.44 39.53
C ALA A 713 16.18 33.53 39.92
N GLU A 714 15.77 34.68 40.45
CA GLU A 714 16.65 35.81 40.79
C GLU A 714 16.47 36.30 42.24
N ALA A 715 16.47 35.36 43.21
CA ALA A 715 16.24 35.68 44.63
C ALA A 715 16.86 34.67 45.65
N ALA A 716 18.09 34.17 45.43
CA ALA A 716 18.81 33.38 46.43
C ALA A 716 20.35 33.50 46.34
N SER A 717 21.01 33.44 47.50
CA SER A 717 22.45 33.24 47.73
C SER A 717 23.45 34.11 46.92
N THR A 718 23.69 35.33 47.40
CA THR A 718 25.01 35.99 47.29
C THR A 718 25.59 36.23 48.69
N GLU A 719 26.20 35.19 49.27
CA GLU A 719 27.09 35.20 50.45
C GLU A 719 27.69 33.76 50.53
N ALA A 720 28.96 33.52 50.82
CA ALA A 720 30.07 34.43 51.15
C ALA A 720 31.45 33.80 50.79
N GLU A 721 32.52 34.58 50.99
CA GLU A 721 33.96 34.19 51.05
C GLU A 721 34.60 33.60 49.76
N SER A 722 35.74 34.04 49.20
CA SER A 722 36.93 34.80 49.62
C SER A 722 38.17 34.01 50.08
N GLU A 723 38.90 33.42 49.12
CA GLU A 723 40.33 33.70 48.88
C GLU A 723 40.70 33.41 47.40
#